data_AF-A0A5R8Y0W4-F1
#
_entry.id   AF-A0A5R8Y0W4-F1
#
_cell.length_a   1.000
_cell.length_b   1.000
_cell.length_c   1.000
_cell.angle_alpha   90.00
_cell.angle_beta   90.00
_cell.angle_gamma   90.00
#
_symmetry.space_group_name_H-M   'P 1'
#
loop_
_entity.id
_entity.type
_entity.pdbx_description
1 polymer ?
#
loop_
_entity_poly.entity_id
_entity_poly.type
_entity_poly.pdbx_seq_one_letter_code
_entity_poly.pdbx_strand_id
1 'polypeptide(L)'
;MKNNLIILLIIISFSIFLFLTLNIEKNNVTNIEKKVTKPKIELKLAHNLPENSALHEASVLYAKKIAELTNNKVKINIFPKQELGNDYQMIELASQGKIDIIVTPTAKMSVSVPSMQYADLPFLFPTREDAYELLDGEVGKMILKDLDKIDLLGVAFWENGFKHFTANSKLISPKDFEGKKIRVMKSRIIMEQFKALGAQAIPIDFHSTKKALEDKVVDGQENPLVAIVNMQFHKVQSHLTISEHAYLPYVFTMSKKSLRKMPIEIQNILTTSLDEITKWEREETQRREKEFLETIKNEGVKIHYLTKEEKEVFRKKTKYIIKMYERVIGSHIISKTEEILNKKYGETEDIYFGLDVNLSVGNKDSGLSLKRGVELAIDEINSNGGLLGKRVNLLAKDNEAITTKALKNFKEFSENENVKVVIGGKKSSIISKELEDIQKSKKPYFSPWASADKIVNNGYEENYIFRVSTNNKFIINKLLNESLKEDKNPIIVVENSIWGRGALELIKQDKKEFNFLIINQGQTNFSNLISQIKQNNIKSMLMVLNTLEASNILKTLNENKIKMSISSHWGILGGDFYEKNKEYLTNIDLKFIQSFSFYKNKSKKAKEFGFRYIKKYAENSIFDILSPSSVAQAYDSTMLIAQAIKDANSFDGEKIKDALENLKEYNGLIKKYIKPFSKTDHEALEKDDFFFAKYNEEGKVIPIGKLK
;
A
#
# COMPACT_ATOMS: atom_id res chain seq x y z
N MET A 1 -37.92 67.89 69.58
CA MET A 1 -37.58 66.53 70.06
C MET A 1 -37.96 65.38 69.12
N LYS A 2 -38.70 65.58 68.00
CA LYS A 2 -38.99 64.49 67.04
C LYS A 2 -37.97 64.30 65.91
N ASN A 3 -37.12 65.30 65.60
CA ASN A 3 -36.13 65.16 64.52
C ASN A 3 -34.80 64.50 64.92
N ASN A 4 -34.41 64.53 66.21
CA ASN A 4 -33.16 63.89 66.66
C ASN A 4 -33.28 62.37 66.82
N LEU A 5 -34.50 61.84 67.01
CA LEU A 5 -34.73 60.40 67.14
C LEU A 5 -34.66 59.68 65.77
N ILE A 6 -35.09 60.36 64.70
CA ILE A 6 -35.04 59.83 63.32
C ILE A 6 -33.59 59.80 62.82
N ILE A 7 -32.78 60.82 63.13
CA ILE A 7 -31.36 60.85 62.76
C ILE A 7 -30.56 59.78 63.52
N LEU A 8 -30.88 59.52 64.80
CA LEU A 8 -30.23 58.47 65.59
C LEU A 8 -30.58 57.05 65.08
N LEU A 9 -31.83 56.83 64.65
CA LEU A 9 -32.26 55.56 64.04
C LEU A 9 -31.64 55.33 62.66
N ILE A 10 -31.42 56.38 61.86
CA ILE A 10 -30.74 56.29 60.56
C ILE A 10 -29.25 55.99 60.75
N ILE A 11 -28.57 56.59 61.74
CA ILE A 11 -27.15 56.33 62.03
C ILE A 11 -26.93 54.92 62.59
N ILE A 12 -27.83 54.41 63.43
CA ILE A 12 -27.77 53.03 63.94
C ILE A 12 -28.05 52.00 62.82
N SER A 13 -29.01 52.29 61.93
CA SER A 13 -29.31 51.47 60.74
C SER A 13 -28.13 51.43 59.76
N PHE A 14 -27.47 52.58 59.51
CA PHE A 14 -26.31 52.67 58.63
C PHE A 14 -25.06 51.99 59.22
N SER A 15 -24.89 52.05 60.55
CA SER A 15 -23.77 51.39 61.25
C SER A 15 -23.92 49.87 61.29
N ILE A 16 -25.15 49.36 61.42
CA ILE A 16 -25.45 47.91 61.35
C ILE A 16 -25.29 47.41 59.90
N PHE A 17 -25.69 48.20 58.90
CA PHE A 17 -25.51 47.86 57.49
C PHE A 17 -24.01 47.84 57.08
N LEU A 18 -23.20 48.79 57.58
CA LEU A 18 -21.75 48.82 57.33
C LEU A 18 -20.99 47.68 58.04
N PHE A 19 -21.47 47.24 59.21
CA PHE A 19 -20.88 46.09 59.93
C PHE A 19 -21.26 44.74 59.30
N LEU A 20 -22.44 44.66 58.66
CA LEU A 20 -22.86 43.49 57.87
C LEU A 20 -22.15 43.42 56.51
N THR A 21 -21.89 44.54 55.84
CA THR A 21 -21.12 44.53 54.57
C THR A 21 -19.63 44.24 54.79
N LEU A 22 -19.02 44.76 55.86
CA LEU A 22 -17.60 44.49 56.17
C LEU A 22 -17.35 43.06 56.68
N ASN A 23 -18.34 42.38 57.27
CA ASN A 23 -18.23 40.95 57.64
C ASN A 23 -18.63 39.99 56.51
N ILE A 24 -19.38 40.44 55.50
CA ILE A 24 -19.65 39.65 54.29
C ILE A 24 -18.47 39.75 53.29
N GLU A 25 -17.69 40.84 53.31
CA GLU A 25 -16.48 40.96 52.47
C GLU A 25 -15.20 40.35 53.08
N LYS A 26 -15.09 40.19 54.41
CA LYS A 26 -13.90 39.54 55.02
C LYS A 26 -13.98 38.02 55.16
N ASN A 27 -15.15 37.41 55.02
CA ASN A 27 -15.31 35.95 55.06
C ASN A 27 -15.44 35.28 53.68
N ASN A 28 -15.31 36.04 52.58
CA ASN A 28 -15.23 35.50 51.21
C ASN A 28 -13.89 35.78 50.52
N VAL A 29 -12.86 36.16 51.28
CA VAL A 29 -11.46 36.17 50.82
C VAL A 29 -10.69 35.09 51.58
N THR A 30 -11.21 33.86 51.52
CA THR A 30 -10.46 32.65 51.86
C THR A 30 -10.42 31.79 50.61
N ASN A 31 -9.20 31.67 50.06
CA ASN A 31 -8.81 30.67 49.08
C ASN A 31 -9.78 30.44 47.90
N ILE A 32 -9.72 31.34 46.91
CA ILE A 32 -9.57 30.82 45.55
C ILE A 32 -8.10 30.40 45.40
N GLU A 33 -7.68 29.42 46.22
CA GLU A 33 -6.80 28.40 45.68
C GLU A 33 -7.51 27.94 44.41
N LYS A 34 -6.89 28.12 43.24
CA LYS A 34 -7.28 27.36 42.06
C LYS A 34 -7.44 25.94 42.57
N LYS A 35 -8.68 25.47 42.75
CA LYS A 35 -8.98 24.09 43.10
C LYS A 35 -8.30 23.31 41.99
N VAL A 36 -7.12 22.77 42.27
CA VAL A 36 -6.42 21.88 41.35
C VAL A 36 -7.33 20.69 41.28
N THR A 37 -8.27 20.71 40.33
CA THR A 37 -9.17 19.62 40.07
C THR A 37 -8.27 18.44 39.74
N LYS A 38 -8.19 17.48 40.66
CA LYS A 38 -7.44 16.24 40.47
C LYS A 38 -7.81 15.70 39.07
N PRO A 39 -6.82 15.32 38.24
CA PRO A 39 -7.12 14.90 36.87
C PRO A 39 -8.12 13.74 36.92
N LYS A 40 -9.19 13.85 36.11
CA LYS A 40 -10.21 12.80 36.00
C LYS A 40 -9.74 11.66 35.10
N ILE A 41 -8.77 11.94 34.23
CA ILE A 41 -8.19 10.99 33.28
C ILE A 41 -6.67 11.14 33.35
N GLU A 42 -5.99 10.05 33.66
CA GLU A 42 -4.53 9.97 33.62
C GLU A 42 -4.10 9.03 32.49
N LEU A 43 -3.23 9.52 31.62
CA LEU A 43 -2.70 8.77 30.47
C LEU A 43 -1.22 8.52 30.63
N LYS A 44 -0.74 7.38 30.14
CA LYS A 44 0.69 7.04 30.04
C LYS A 44 1.17 7.24 28.61
N LEU A 45 2.18 8.10 28.42
CA LEU A 45 2.90 8.27 27.17
C LEU A 45 4.31 7.66 27.33
N ALA A 46 4.65 6.66 26.51
CA ALA A 46 5.95 5.99 26.59
C ALA A 46 6.77 6.13 25.31
N HIS A 47 8.08 6.28 25.44
CA HIS A 47 9.01 6.32 24.30
C HIS A 47 10.44 5.90 24.69
N ASN A 48 11.26 5.59 23.67
CA ASN A 48 12.64 5.13 23.88
C ASN A 48 13.71 6.24 23.92
N LEU A 49 13.31 7.49 23.67
CA LEU A 49 14.21 8.63 23.51
C LEU A 49 14.69 9.23 24.84
N PRO A 50 15.87 9.89 24.87
CA PRO A 50 16.34 10.63 26.04
C PRO A 50 15.54 11.93 26.22
N GLU A 51 15.60 12.49 27.44
CA GLU A 51 14.83 13.69 27.81
C GLU A 51 15.28 14.96 27.09
N ASN A 52 16.54 15.01 26.64
CA ASN A 52 17.07 16.12 25.85
C ASN A 52 16.85 15.96 24.34
N SER A 53 15.90 15.12 23.91
CA SER A 53 15.52 14.97 22.51
C SER A 53 14.36 15.90 22.16
N ALA A 54 14.31 16.36 20.91
CA ALA A 54 13.21 17.20 20.42
C ALA A 54 11.84 16.50 20.55
N LEU A 55 11.77 15.19 20.29
CA LEU A 55 10.52 14.43 20.44
C LEU A 55 10.09 14.25 21.90
N HIS A 56 11.01 14.17 22.86
CA HIS A 56 10.64 14.17 24.28
C HIS A 56 10.04 15.53 24.66
N GLU A 57 10.70 16.62 24.27
CA GLU A 57 10.18 17.96 24.53
C GLU A 57 8.85 18.21 23.82
N ALA A 58 8.66 17.69 22.61
CA ALA A 58 7.37 17.68 21.91
C ALA A 58 6.30 16.91 22.71
N SER A 59 6.67 15.79 23.33
CA SER A 59 5.78 15.02 24.21
C SER A 59 5.38 15.82 25.46
N VAL A 60 6.31 16.59 26.04
CA VAL A 60 6.07 17.48 27.18
C VAL A 60 5.15 18.64 26.78
N LEU A 61 5.41 19.27 25.63
CA LEU A 61 4.56 20.33 25.08
C LEU A 61 3.15 19.81 24.78
N TYR A 62 3.03 18.59 24.24
CA TYR A 62 1.74 17.93 24.05
C TYR A 62 1.01 17.71 25.37
N ALA A 63 1.68 17.13 26.38
CA ALA A 63 1.09 16.93 27.69
C ALA A 63 0.56 18.24 28.30
N LYS A 64 1.34 19.33 28.19
CA LYS A 64 0.95 20.67 28.65
C LYS A 64 -0.25 21.22 27.88
N LYS A 65 -0.21 21.16 26.55
CA LYS A 65 -1.31 21.63 25.68
C LYS A 65 -2.62 20.89 25.97
N ILE A 66 -2.55 19.58 26.17
CA ILE A 66 -3.73 18.77 26.54
C ILE A 66 -4.26 19.14 27.92
N ALA A 67 -3.40 19.37 28.91
CA ALA A 67 -3.83 19.83 30.22
C ALA A 67 -4.53 21.20 30.13
N GLU A 68 -4.00 22.13 29.34
CA GLU A 68 -4.61 23.45 29.10
C GLU A 68 -5.97 23.33 28.41
N LEU A 69 -6.05 22.64 27.27
CA LEU A 69 -7.28 22.48 26.48
C LEU A 69 -8.39 21.75 27.24
N THR A 70 -8.02 20.89 28.19
CA THR A 70 -8.98 20.12 28.99
C THR A 70 -9.26 20.73 30.36
N ASN A 71 -8.74 21.93 30.65
CA ASN A 71 -8.85 22.57 31.97
C ASN A 71 -8.39 21.64 33.11
N ASN A 72 -7.23 21.00 32.92
CA ASN A 72 -6.60 20.00 33.80
C ASN A 72 -7.44 18.72 34.05
N LYS A 73 -8.47 18.45 33.24
CA LYS A 73 -9.23 17.18 33.33
C LYS A 73 -8.38 15.98 32.89
N VAL A 74 -7.45 16.18 31.96
CA VAL A 74 -6.53 15.15 31.46
C VAL A 74 -5.11 15.48 31.90
N LYS A 75 -4.41 14.49 32.47
CA LYS A 75 -2.97 14.54 32.76
C LYS A 75 -2.27 13.43 31.99
N ILE A 76 -1.18 13.78 31.30
CA ILE A 76 -0.32 12.81 30.61
C ILE A 76 0.98 12.65 31.40
N ASN A 77 1.25 11.44 31.88
CA ASN A 77 2.50 11.07 32.53
C ASN A 77 3.43 10.48 31.46
N ILE A 78 4.63 11.05 31.31
CA ILE A 78 5.60 10.67 30.28
C ILE A 78 6.65 9.73 30.88
N PHE A 79 6.92 8.63 30.19
CA PHE A 79 7.87 7.59 30.57
C PHE A 79 8.94 7.45 29.45
N PRO A 80 10.07 8.18 29.54
CA PRO A 80 11.12 8.18 28.52
C PRO A 80 12.03 6.94 28.62
N LYS A 81 13.09 6.86 27.80
CA LYS A 81 14.20 5.91 27.95
C LYS A 81 13.79 4.43 28.14
N GLN A 82 12.69 4.00 27.52
CA GLN A 82 12.15 2.63 27.65
C GLN A 82 11.78 2.22 29.08
N GLU A 83 11.38 3.16 29.95
CA GLU A 83 10.96 2.89 31.33
C GLU A 83 9.82 1.88 31.45
N LEU A 84 8.93 1.82 30.45
CA LEU A 84 7.81 0.85 30.41
C LEU A 84 8.07 -0.36 29.50
N GLY A 85 9.34 -0.61 29.15
CA GLY A 85 9.77 -1.73 28.31
C GLY A 85 10.35 -1.30 26.97
N ASN A 86 10.91 -2.27 26.25
CA ASN A 86 11.45 -2.02 24.92
C ASN A 86 10.34 -1.71 23.88
N ASP A 87 10.72 -1.24 22.70
CA ASP A 87 9.77 -0.81 21.66
C ASP A 87 8.68 -1.85 21.33
N TYR A 88 9.04 -3.14 21.26
CA TYR A 88 8.09 -4.21 20.94
C TYR A 88 7.11 -4.46 22.09
N GLN A 89 7.60 -4.43 23.33
CA GLN A 89 6.76 -4.54 24.53
C GLN A 89 5.80 -3.36 24.65
N MET A 90 6.27 -2.13 24.37
CA MET A 90 5.42 -0.95 24.39
C MET A 90 4.29 -1.02 23.35
N ILE A 91 4.57 -1.50 22.13
CA ILE A 91 3.54 -1.74 21.10
C ILE A 91 2.49 -2.73 21.59
N GLU A 92 2.92 -3.87 22.17
CA GLU A 92 2.00 -4.88 22.72
C GLU A 92 1.13 -4.29 23.84
N LEU A 93 1.76 -3.63 24.83
CA LEU A 93 1.06 -3.01 25.95
C LEU A 93 0.06 -1.93 25.49
N ALA A 94 0.41 -1.16 24.45
CA ALA A 94 -0.48 -0.16 23.87
C ALA A 94 -1.69 -0.80 23.17
N SER A 95 -1.49 -1.87 22.39
CA SER A 95 -2.59 -2.61 21.75
C SER A 95 -3.57 -3.23 22.75
N GLN A 96 -3.10 -3.52 23.97
CA GLN A 96 -3.90 -4.01 25.10
C GLN A 96 -4.56 -2.87 25.91
N GLY A 97 -4.19 -1.61 25.68
CA GLY A 97 -4.65 -0.45 26.45
C GLY A 97 -4.05 -0.35 27.86
N LYS A 98 -2.85 -0.92 28.06
CA LYS A 98 -2.06 -0.80 29.30
C LYS A 98 -1.12 0.41 29.28
N ILE A 99 -0.73 0.84 28.08
CA ILE A 99 -0.11 2.14 27.78
C ILE A 99 -1.08 2.88 26.83
N ASP A 100 -1.29 4.17 27.06
CA ASP A 100 -2.30 4.93 26.33
C ASP A 100 -1.76 5.54 25.04
N ILE A 101 -0.51 5.99 25.08
CA ILE A 101 0.18 6.67 23.99
C ILE A 101 1.60 6.13 23.87
N ILE A 102 2.05 5.84 22.65
CA ILE A 102 3.45 5.51 22.39
C ILE A 102 4.00 6.33 21.23
N VAL A 103 5.28 6.69 21.33
CA VAL A 103 6.06 7.32 20.27
C VAL A 103 7.21 6.38 19.92
N THR A 104 7.11 5.72 18.78
CA THR A 104 7.98 4.57 18.42
C THR A 104 8.56 4.73 17.01
N PRO A 105 9.82 4.34 16.74
CA PRO A 105 10.36 4.40 15.38
C PRO A 105 9.53 3.53 14.41
N THR A 106 9.28 4.03 13.19
CA THR A 106 8.55 3.27 12.16
C THR A 106 9.20 1.93 11.84
N ALA A 107 10.53 1.88 11.82
CA ALA A 107 11.29 0.64 11.60
C ALA A 107 10.98 -0.45 12.65
N LYS A 108 10.71 -0.08 13.91
CA LYS A 108 10.32 -1.02 14.97
C LYS A 108 8.85 -1.42 14.86
N MET A 109 7.98 -0.45 14.58
CA MET A 109 6.55 -0.69 14.31
C MET A 109 6.33 -1.63 13.12
N SER A 110 7.27 -1.65 12.17
CA SER A 110 7.20 -2.45 10.95
C SER A 110 7.09 -3.97 11.14
N VAL A 111 7.49 -4.48 12.30
CA VAL A 111 7.34 -5.90 12.63
C VAL A 111 5.86 -6.29 12.72
N SER A 112 5.04 -5.40 13.29
CA SER A 112 3.59 -5.62 13.44
C SER A 112 2.80 -5.00 12.28
N VAL A 113 3.31 -3.91 11.69
CA VAL A 113 2.65 -3.17 10.61
C VAL A 113 3.62 -2.97 9.44
N PRO A 114 3.71 -3.92 8.49
CA PRO A 114 4.73 -3.91 7.44
C PRO A 114 4.77 -2.66 6.55
N SER A 115 3.67 -1.93 6.40
CA SER A 115 3.64 -0.66 5.65
C SER A 115 4.49 0.45 6.28
N MET A 116 4.82 0.36 7.58
CA MET A 116 5.74 1.27 8.25
C MET A 116 7.17 1.20 7.70
N GLN A 117 7.52 0.15 6.97
CA GLN A 117 8.79 0.06 6.23
C GLN A 117 8.91 1.11 5.11
N TYR A 118 7.83 1.81 4.76
CA TYR A 118 7.83 2.88 3.78
C TYR A 118 8.94 3.91 4.00
N ALA A 119 9.14 4.36 5.23
CA ALA A 119 10.17 5.36 5.55
C ALA A 119 11.61 4.81 5.49
N ASP A 120 11.78 3.48 5.60
CA ASP A 120 13.08 2.82 5.51
C ASP A 120 13.58 2.72 4.05
N LEU A 121 12.75 3.04 3.06
CA LEU A 121 13.11 2.93 1.65
C LEU A 121 14.26 3.89 1.28
N PRO A 122 15.39 3.37 0.76
CA PRO A 122 16.56 4.19 0.47
C PRO A 122 16.31 5.15 -0.69
N PHE A 123 16.62 6.43 -0.47
CA PHE A 123 16.50 7.54 -1.41
C PHE A 123 15.08 7.69 -1.97
N LEU A 124 14.06 7.30 -1.19
CA LEU A 124 12.66 7.49 -1.56
C LEU A 124 12.28 8.97 -1.59
N PHE A 125 12.69 9.71 -0.56
CA PHE A 125 12.39 11.13 -0.39
C PHE A 125 13.52 11.96 -1.02
N PRO A 126 13.26 12.73 -2.10
CA PRO A 126 14.29 13.58 -2.68
C PRO A 126 14.75 14.69 -1.74
N THR A 127 13.82 15.29 -0.99
CA THR A 127 14.11 16.25 0.08
C THR A 127 13.36 15.93 1.37
N ARG A 128 13.70 16.65 2.44
CA ARG A 128 13.00 16.60 3.73
C ARG A 128 11.55 17.09 3.62
N GLU A 129 11.32 18.13 2.83
CA GLU A 129 9.98 18.67 2.57
C GLU A 129 9.12 17.64 1.84
N ASP A 130 9.69 16.86 0.91
CA ASP A 130 8.97 15.75 0.27
C ASP A 130 8.59 14.66 1.29
N ALA A 131 9.48 14.35 2.24
CA ALA A 131 9.17 13.41 3.32
C ALA A 131 7.98 13.89 4.15
N TYR A 132 7.93 15.17 4.50
CA TYR A 132 6.81 15.76 5.22
C TYR A 132 5.53 15.76 4.38
N GLU A 133 5.58 16.22 3.12
CA GLU A 133 4.43 16.25 2.22
C GLU A 133 3.79 14.86 2.06
N LEU A 134 4.62 13.83 1.89
CA LEU A 134 4.16 12.46 1.75
C LEU A 134 3.61 11.90 3.07
N LEU A 135 4.29 12.09 4.20
CA LEU A 135 3.90 11.53 5.50
C LEU A 135 2.74 12.26 6.17
N ASP A 136 2.52 13.54 5.88
CA ASP A 136 1.37 14.30 6.40
C ASP A 136 0.17 14.24 5.43
N GLY A 137 0.44 13.93 4.16
CA GLY A 137 -0.53 13.85 3.08
C GLY A 137 -1.29 12.51 2.99
N GLU A 138 -1.78 12.22 1.79
CA GLU A 138 -2.57 11.01 1.53
C GLU A 138 -1.79 9.72 1.80
N VAL A 139 -0.50 9.70 1.47
CA VAL A 139 0.36 8.52 1.63
C VAL A 139 0.53 8.16 3.11
N GLY A 140 0.89 9.12 3.95
CA GLY A 140 1.01 8.89 5.38
C GLY A 140 -0.30 8.49 6.04
N LYS A 141 -1.44 9.05 5.62
CA LYS A 141 -2.76 8.63 6.10
C LYS A 141 -3.07 7.16 5.78
N MET A 142 -2.68 6.68 4.59
CA MET A 142 -2.81 5.26 4.24
C MET A 142 -1.97 4.38 5.17
N ILE A 143 -0.73 4.79 5.46
CA ILE A 143 0.19 4.06 6.36
C ILE A 143 -0.33 4.05 7.80
N LEU A 144 -0.75 5.20 8.33
CA LEU A 144 -1.29 5.32 9.69
C LEU A 144 -2.55 4.47 9.88
N LYS A 145 -3.38 4.34 8.84
CA LYS A 145 -4.60 3.51 8.90
C LYS A 145 -4.30 2.03 9.08
N ASP A 146 -3.14 1.54 8.68
CA ASP A 146 -2.78 0.13 8.89
C ASP A 146 -2.55 -0.23 10.38
N LEU A 147 -2.31 0.75 11.25
CA LEU A 147 -2.23 0.56 12.71
C LEU A 147 -3.56 0.07 13.31
N ASP A 148 -4.68 0.29 12.62
CA ASP A 148 -6.00 -0.20 13.00
C ASP A 148 -6.02 -1.72 13.20
N LYS A 149 -5.17 -2.45 12.45
CA LYS A 149 -5.05 -3.92 12.50
C LYS A 149 -4.52 -4.42 13.84
N ILE A 150 -3.89 -3.57 14.63
CA ILE A 150 -3.30 -3.89 15.94
C ILE A 150 -3.90 -3.04 17.06
N ASP A 151 -5.14 -2.58 16.92
CA ASP A 151 -5.86 -1.76 17.92
C ASP A 151 -5.18 -0.42 18.27
N LEU A 152 -4.33 0.11 17.39
CA LEU A 152 -3.69 1.42 17.54
C LEU A 152 -4.27 2.43 16.55
N LEU A 153 -4.44 3.67 16.99
CA LEU A 153 -4.72 4.82 16.14
C LEU A 153 -3.39 5.54 15.86
N GLY A 154 -2.95 5.55 14.61
CA GLY A 154 -1.86 6.42 14.18
C GLY A 154 -2.34 7.86 14.03
N VAL A 155 -1.63 8.81 14.63
CA VAL A 155 -2.05 10.22 14.64
C VAL A 155 -1.11 11.11 13.83
N ALA A 156 0.21 11.01 14.06
CA ALA A 156 1.19 11.84 13.38
C ALA A 156 2.54 11.13 13.23
N PHE A 157 3.36 11.63 12.29
CA PHE A 157 4.77 11.28 12.17
C PHE A 157 5.64 12.44 12.69
N TRP A 158 6.58 12.13 13.57
CA TRP A 158 7.60 13.04 14.09
C TRP A 158 8.96 12.70 13.52
N GLU A 159 9.81 13.72 13.39
CA GLU A 159 11.15 13.57 12.85
C GLU A 159 12.13 13.12 13.94
N ASN A 160 12.98 12.13 13.63
CA ASN A 160 14.23 11.97 14.37
C ASN A 160 15.44 12.46 13.56
N GLY A 161 15.29 12.54 12.24
CA GLY A 161 16.27 13.07 11.29
C GLY A 161 16.48 12.14 10.10
N PHE A 162 17.23 12.62 9.12
CA PHE A 162 17.75 11.77 8.05
C PHE A 162 18.92 10.93 8.55
N LYS A 163 19.07 9.72 8.02
CA LYS A 163 20.19 8.83 8.35
C LYS A 163 21.43 9.19 7.53
N HIS A 164 22.57 9.11 8.19
CA HIS A 164 23.90 9.37 7.64
C HIS A 164 24.84 8.21 7.91
N PHE A 165 25.81 7.99 7.03
CA PHE A 165 26.80 6.92 7.20
C PHE A 165 27.97 7.40 8.05
N THR A 166 28.44 6.55 8.96
CA THR A 166 29.77 6.74 9.57
C THR A 166 30.61 5.49 9.39
N ALA A 167 31.91 5.69 9.26
CA ALA A 167 32.92 4.62 9.25
C ALA A 167 34.28 5.18 9.66
N ASN A 168 35.28 4.31 9.73
CA ASN A 168 36.69 4.70 9.80
C ASN A 168 37.36 4.85 8.41
N SER A 169 36.55 5.08 7.38
CA SER A 169 36.96 5.36 5.99
C SER A 169 35.87 6.19 5.29
N LYS A 170 36.19 6.82 4.15
CA LYS A 170 35.18 7.47 3.31
C LYS A 170 34.14 6.47 2.81
N LEU A 171 32.88 6.91 2.71
CA LEU A 171 31.76 6.17 2.16
C LEU A 171 30.98 7.11 1.20
N ILE A 172 31.46 7.27 -0.03
CA ILE A 172 30.93 8.26 -1.00
C ILE A 172 30.43 7.61 -2.30
N SER A 173 30.72 6.32 -2.48
CA SER A 173 30.23 5.50 -3.58
C SER A 173 29.90 4.08 -3.09
N PRO A 174 29.09 3.30 -3.81
CA PRO A 174 28.81 1.90 -3.45
C PRO A 174 30.09 1.05 -3.31
N LYS A 175 31.14 1.32 -4.09
CA LYS A 175 32.41 0.58 -4.02
C LYS A 175 33.07 0.70 -2.65
N ASP A 176 32.87 1.82 -1.95
CA ASP A 176 33.43 2.05 -0.63
C ASP A 176 32.82 1.13 0.44
N PHE A 177 31.70 0.46 0.16
CA PHE A 177 31.03 -0.46 1.07
C PHE A 177 31.47 -1.93 0.90
N GLU A 178 32.16 -2.26 -0.20
CA GLU A 178 32.50 -3.65 -0.52
C GLU A 178 33.30 -4.32 0.59
N GLY A 179 32.78 -5.44 1.10
CA GLY A 179 33.42 -6.24 2.16
C GLY A 179 33.34 -5.65 3.57
N LYS A 180 32.76 -4.45 3.76
CA LYS A 180 32.60 -3.84 5.09
C LYS A 180 31.45 -4.47 5.86
N LYS A 181 31.61 -4.57 7.18
CA LYS A 181 30.57 -4.95 8.13
C LYS A 181 29.88 -3.69 8.64
N ILE A 182 28.62 -3.47 8.26
CA ILE A 182 27.86 -2.29 8.68
C ILE A 182 26.82 -2.69 9.71
N ARG A 183 26.84 -2.03 10.88
CA ARG A 183 25.79 -2.20 11.87
C ARG A 183 24.50 -1.61 11.34
N VAL A 184 23.42 -2.36 11.49
CA VAL A 184 22.06 -1.93 11.13
C VAL A 184 21.09 -2.19 12.29
N MET A 185 19.95 -1.49 12.29
CA MET A 185 18.80 -1.94 13.07
C MET A 185 18.18 -3.19 12.42
N LYS A 186 17.40 -3.95 13.20
CA LYS A 186 16.70 -5.15 12.70
C LYS A 186 15.57 -4.77 11.73
N SER A 187 15.91 -4.50 10.47
CA SER A 187 15.00 -4.20 9.36
C SER A 187 15.49 -4.88 8.09
N ARG A 188 14.60 -5.61 7.41
CA ARG A 188 14.95 -6.35 6.19
C ARG A 188 15.31 -5.41 5.04
N ILE A 189 14.65 -4.23 4.96
CA ILE A 189 14.96 -3.21 3.94
C ILE A 189 16.37 -2.67 4.14
N ILE A 190 16.75 -2.34 5.38
CA ILE A 190 18.07 -1.80 5.68
C ILE A 190 19.16 -2.87 5.45
N MET A 191 18.90 -4.14 5.77
CA MET A 191 19.82 -5.22 5.42
C MET A 191 20.01 -5.35 3.90
N GLU A 192 18.92 -5.28 3.12
CA GLU A 192 19.00 -5.32 1.65
C GLU A 192 19.68 -4.06 1.08
N GLN A 193 19.50 -2.89 1.70
CA GLN A 193 20.20 -1.65 1.34
C GLN A 193 21.72 -1.85 1.35
N PHE A 194 22.30 -2.29 2.46
CA PHE A 194 23.76 -2.47 2.54
C PHE A 194 24.25 -3.66 1.71
N LYS A 195 23.45 -4.70 1.55
CA LYS A 195 23.75 -5.80 0.60
C LYS A 195 23.80 -5.29 -0.84
N ALA A 196 22.89 -4.41 -1.25
CA ALA A 196 22.92 -3.76 -2.57
C ALA A 196 24.20 -2.93 -2.77
N LEU A 197 24.77 -2.39 -1.68
CA LEU A 197 26.04 -1.66 -1.69
C LEU A 197 27.28 -2.58 -1.56
N GLY A 198 27.12 -3.90 -1.45
CA GLY A 198 28.25 -4.85 -1.33
C GLY A 198 28.80 -5.01 0.11
N ALA A 199 28.13 -4.45 1.11
CA ALA A 199 28.46 -4.60 2.52
C ALA A 199 27.72 -5.78 3.17
N GLN A 200 28.29 -6.29 4.26
CA GLN A 200 27.64 -7.22 5.19
C GLN A 200 26.88 -6.45 6.26
N ALA A 201 25.54 -6.50 6.22
CA ALA A 201 24.70 -5.90 7.25
C ALA A 201 24.64 -6.78 8.52
N ILE A 202 25.00 -6.22 9.69
CA ILE A 202 24.98 -6.91 10.98
C ILE A 202 23.95 -6.25 11.90
N PRO A 203 22.83 -6.93 12.24
CA PRO A 203 21.83 -6.37 13.15
C PRO A 203 22.37 -6.36 14.59
N ILE A 204 22.56 -5.18 15.17
CA ILE A 204 23.01 -5.00 16.55
C ILE A 204 22.06 -4.02 17.25
N ASP A 205 21.71 -4.28 18.51
CA ASP A 205 20.87 -3.39 19.31
C ASP A 205 21.45 -1.98 19.40
N PHE A 206 20.58 -0.97 19.48
CA PHE A 206 20.97 0.43 19.49
C PHE A 206 21.92 0.76 20.64
N HIS A 207 21.64 0.30 21.87
CA HIS A 207 22.48 0.60 23.02
C HIS A 207 23.81 -0.18 23.02
N SER A 208 23.90 -1.26 22.24
CA SER A 208 25.13 -2.03 22.06
C SER A 208 26.03 -1.52 20.91
N THR A 209 25.57 -0.52 20.16
CA THR A 209 26.22 -0.10 18.91
C THR A 209 27.59 0.55 19.14
N LYS A 210 27.73 1.42 20.15
CA LYS A 210 29.02 2.09 20.43
C LYS A 210 30.12 1.08 20.71
N LYS A 211 29.83 0.11 21.59
CA LYS A 211 30.76 -0.95 21.96
C LYS A 211 31.16 -1.81 20.75
N ALA A 212 30.21 -2.14 19.88
CA ALA A 212 30.50 -2.89 18.66
C ALA A 212 31.41 -2.14 17.66
N LEU A 213 31.31 -0.80 17.60
CA LEU A 213 32.21 0.05 16.80
C LEU A 213 33.60 0.14 17.44
N GLU A 214 33.68 0.32 18.76
CA GLU A 214 34.93 0.35 19.54
C GLU A 214 35.73 -0.95 19.40
N ASP A 215 35.04 -2.08 19.54
CA ASP A 215 35.62 -3.42 19.46
C ASP A 215 35.85 -3.88 18.00
N LYS A 216 35.52 -3.03 17.02
CA LYS A 216 35.64 -3.32 15.57
C LYS A 216 34.92 -4.60 15.14
N VAL A 217 33.82 -4.93 15.81
CA VAL A 217 32.88 -5.97 15.35
C VAL A 217 32.23 -5.56 14.03
N VAL A 218 32.03 -4.25 13.86
CA VAL A 218 31.54 -3.58 12.65
C VAL A 218 32.44 -2.40 12.29
N ASP A 219 32.53 -2.09 10.99
CA ASP A 219 33.36 -1.02 10.43
C ASP A 219 32.66 0.35 10.42
N GLY A 220 31.33 0.34 10.45
CA GLY A 220 30.50 1.53 10.32
C GLY A 220 29.04 1.28 10.67
N GLN A 221 28.22 2.33 10.54
CA GLN A 221 26.80 2.31 10.86
C GLN A 221 26.03 3.39 10.09
N GLU A 222 24.70 3.37 10.20
CA GLU A 222 23.82 4.48 9.81
C GLU A 222 22.95 4.96 10.98
N ASN A 223 22.82 6.28 11.14
CA ASN A 223 21.88 6.91 12.09
C ASN A 223 21.70 8.40 11.79
N PRO A 224 20.64 9.04 12.32
CA PRO A 224 20.56 10.50 12.38
C PRO A 224 21.62 11.13 13.28
N LEU A 225 21.87 12.43 13.08
CA LEU A 225 22.91 13.18 13.80
C LEU A 225 22.71 13.16 15.31
N VAL A 226 21.46 13.25 15.78
CA VAL A 226 21.12 13.18 17.21
C VAL A 226 21.61 11.89 17.86
N ALA A 227 21.48 10.75 17.17
CA ALA A 227 21.96 9.47 17.66
C ALA A 227 23.48 9.37 17.58
N ILE A 228 24.10 9.89 16.51
CA ILE A 228 25.56 9.94 16.36
C ILE A 228 26.21 10.73 17.50
N VAL A 229 25.60 11.83 17.94
CA VAL A 229 26.09 12.66 19.05
C VAL A 229 25.76 12.05 20.41
N ASN A 230 24.49 11.79 20.70
CA ASN A 230 24.05 11.36 22.04
C ASN A 230 24.65 10.01 22.45
N MET A 231 24.83 9.10 21.49
CA MET A 231 25.47 7.80 21.75
C MET A 231 27.00 7.84 21.55
N GLN A 232 27.55 9.02 21.26
CA GLN A 232 28.98 9.25 21.08
C GLN A 232 29.63 8.37 19.99
N PHE A 233 28.90 8.03 18.92
CA PHE A 233 29.47 7.25 17.81
C PHE A 233 30.57 8.02 17.08
N HIS A 234 30.45 9.35 17.00
CA HIS A 234 31.47 10.23 16.42
C HIS A 234 32.84 10.14 17.12
N LYS A 235 32.90 9.73 18.40
CA LYS A 235 34.16 9.55 19.13
C LYS A 235 34.96 8.33 18.69
N VAL A 236 34.33 7.40 17.97
CA VAL A 236 34.90 6.10 17.56
C VAL A 236 34.82 5.89 16.05
N GLN A 237 34.46 6.94 15.31
CA GLN A 237 34.25 6.96 13.86
C GLN A 237 34.86 8.23 13.26
N SER A 238 35.91 8.07 12.46
CA SER A 238 36.69 9.21 11.91
C SER A 238 36.05 9.92 10.71
N HIS A 239 35.04 9.32 10.07
CA HIS A 239 34.37 9.89 8.90
C HIS A 239 32.84 9.86 9.07
N LEU A 240 32.20 10.95 8.63
CA LEU A 240 30.76 11.10 8.51
C LEU A 240 30.42 11.48 7.06
N THR A 241 29.60 10.68 6.39
CA THR A 241 29.00 11.05 5.11
C THR A 241 27.57 11.51 5.35
N ILE A 242 27.29 12.79 5.09
CA ILE A 242 25.95 13.37 5.03
C ILE A 242 25.26 12.87 3.76
N SER A 243 24.70 11.67 3.88
CA SER A 243 24.09 10.96 2.76
C SER A 243 22.61 11.26 2.56
N GLU A 244 21.89 11.53 3.66
CA GLU A 244 20.43 11.70 3.67
C GLU A 244 19.72 10.54 2.95
N HIS A 245 20.24 9.33 3.10
CA HIS A 245 19.87 8.20 2.24
C HIS A 245 18.53 7.59 2.64
N ALA A 246 18.02 7.86 3.84
CA ALA A 246 16.70 7.43 4.29
C ALA A 246 16.26 8.26 5.49
N TYR A 247 14.95 8.46 5.64
CA TYR A 247 14.35 9.24 6.71
C TYR A 247 14.02 8.32 7.89
N LEU A 248 14.29 8.74 9.14
CA LEU A 248 13.90 8.00 10.33
C LEU A 248 12.79 8.74 11.09
N PRO A 249 11.51 8.47 10.78
CA PRO A 249 10.40 8.98 11.56
C PRO A 249 10.06 8.11 12.76
N TYR A 250 9.44 8.76 13.73
CA TYR A 250 8.68 8.11 14.80
C TYR A 250 7.19 8.29 14.52
N VAL A 251 6.40 7.29 14.89
CA VAL A 251 4.95 7.36 14.80
C VAL A 251 4.37 7.61 16.19
N PHE A 252 3.58 8.68 16.30
CA PHE A 252 2.76 8.97 17.47
C PHE A 252 1.46 8.15 17.35
N THR A 253 1.23 7.25 18.29
CA THR A 253 0.05 6.38 18.28
C THR A 253 -0.65 6.37 19.61
N MET A 254 -1.97 6.16 19.56
CA MET A 254 -2.83 6.04 20.73
C MET A 254 -3.53 4.69 20.74
N SER A 255 -3.70 4.09 21.93
CA SER A 255 -4.49 2.88 22.07
C SER A 255 -5.97 3.16 21.77
N LYS A 256 -6.55 2.44 20.80
CA LYS A 256 -8.00 2.55 20.54
C LYS A 256 -8.83 2.10 21.75
N LYS A 257 -8.30 1.16 22.55
CA LYS A 257 -8.97 0.70 23.78
C LYS A 257 -8.98 1.78 24.85
N SER A 258 -7.90 2.54 25.00
CA SER A 258 -7.88 3.70 25.90
C SER A 258 -8.81 4.80 25.40
N LEU A 259 -8.74 5.15 24.12
CA LEU A 259 -9.59 6.20 23.53
C LEU A 259 -11.09 5.91 23.71
N ARG A 260 -11.54 4.68 23.45
CA ARG A 260 -12.95 4.28 23.61
C ARG A 260 -13.51 4.44 25.02
N LYS A 261 -12.65 4.52 26.05
CA LYS A 261 -13.07 4.75 27.45
C LYS A 261 -13.25 6.24 27.78
N MET A 262 -12.83 7.14 26.90
CA MET A 262 -12.85 8.58 27.14
C MET A 262 -14.07 9.23 26.46
N PRO A 263 -14.58 10.38 26.97
CA PRO A 263 -15.58 11.17 26.27
C PRO A 263 -15.12 11.59 24.87
N ILE A 264 -16.03 11.66 23.90
CA ILE A 264 -15.71 11.99 22.50
C ILE A 264 -15.00 13.35 22.35
N GLU A 265 -15.35 14.33 23.18
CA GLU A 265 -14.68 15.64 23.24
C GLU A 265 -13.19 15.49 23.57
N ILE A 266 -12.85 14.66 24.56
CA ILE A 266 -11.47 14.40 24.96
C ILE A 266 -10.73 13.60 23.89
N GLN A 267 -11.38 12.62 23.26
CA GLN A 267 -10.80 11.88 22.13
C GLN A 267 -10.42 12.85 20.99
N ASN A 268 -11.31 13.76 20.63
CA ASN A 268 -11.06 14.76 19.59
C ASN A 268 -9.90 15.67 19.96
N ILE A 269 -9.89 16.25 21.17
CA ILE A 269 -8.79 17.11 21.64
C ILE A 269 -7.44 16.36 21.57
N LEU A 270 -7.38 15.11 22.02
CA LEU A 270 -6.15 14.32 22.01
C LEU A 270 -5.62 14.07 20.59
N THR A 271 -6.51 13.86 19.63
CA THR A 271 -6.18 13.45 18.26
C THR A 271 -5.94 14.62 17.30
N THR A 272 -6.45 15.81 17.59
CA THR A 272 -6.28 17.00 16.73
C THR A 272 -5.23 17.99 17.22
N SER A 273 -4.68 17.82 18.43
CA SER A 273 -3.76 18.79 19.03
C SER A 273 -2.29 18.65 18.61
N LEU A 274 -1.98 17.82 17.62
CA LEU A 274 -0.59 17.49 17.23
C LEU A 274 -0.01 18.33 16.10
N ASP A 275 -0.80 19.02 15.28
CA ASP A 275 -0.29 19.67 14.06
C ASP A 275 0.80 20.72 14.38
N GLU A 276 0.49 21.66 15.28
CA GLU A 276 1.45 22.69 15.73
C GLU A 276 2.67 22.09 16.43
N ILE A 277 2.47 21.01 17.19
CA ILE A 277 3.53 20.34 17.95
C ILE A 277 4.47 19.59 17.00
N THR A 278 3.91 18.95 15.97
CA THR A 278 4.66 18.26 14.93
C THR A 278 5.52 19.25 14.15
N LYS A 279 4.96 20.42 13.82
CA LYS A 279 5.73 21.50 13.18
C LYS A 279 6.86 22.00 14.08
N TRP A 280 6.56 22.29 15.35
CA TRP A 280 7.57 22.72 16.31
C TRP A 280 8.68 21.68 16.50
N GLU A 281 8.30 20.40 16.64
CA GLU A 281 9.24 19.29 16.81
C GLU A 281 10.23 19.23 15.65
N ARG A 282 9.75 19.31 14.40
CA ARG A 282 10.59 19.29 13.20
C ARG A 282 11.53 20.49 13.12
N GLU A 283 11.04 21.68 13.43
CA GLU A 283 11.87 22.90 13.49
C GLU A 283 12.97 22.77 14.54
N GLU A 284 12.63 22.23 15.71
CA GLU A 284 13.59 22.01 16.80
C GLU A 284 14.60 20.91 16.48
N THR A 285 14.17 19.82 15.85
CA THR A 285 15.06 18.76 15.36
C THR A 285 16.10 19.33 14.38
N GLN A 286 15.67 20.12 13.39
CA GLN A 286 16.59 20.76 12.42
C GLN A 286 17.52 21.79 13.08
N ARG A 287 17.03 22.54 14.06
CA ARG A 287 17.86 23.47 14.82
C ARG A 287 19.00 22.75 15.53
N ARG A 288 18.70 21.62 16.20
CA ARG A 288 19.68 20.77 16.90
C ARG A 288 20.65 20.08 15.97
N GLU A 289 20.22 19.65 14.78
CA GLU A 289 21.11 19.02 13.79
C GLU A 289 22.31 19.92 13.42
N LYS A 290 22.12 21.25 13.37
CA LYS A 290 23.21 22.20 13.15
C LYS A 290 24.24 22.17 14.28
N GLU A 291 23.77 22.13 15.54
CA GLU A 291 24.64 22.03 16.73
C GLU A 291 25.36 20.69 16.78
N PHE A 292 24.69 19.60 16.39
CA PHE A 292 25.29 18.27 16.32
C PHE A 292 26.41 18.20 15.28
N LEU A 293 26.25 18.83 14.12
CA LEU A 293 27.31 18.89 13.11
C LEU A 293 28.55 19.65 13.62
N GLU A 294 28.37 20.77 14.30
CA GLU A 294 29.49 21.51 14.90
C GLU A 294 30.18 20.68 16.01
N THR A 295 29.40 19.97 16.83
CA THR A 295 29.94 19.03 17.83
C THR A 295 30.82 17.97 17.17
N ILE A 296 30.32 17.32 16.12
CA ILE A 296 31.04 16.26 15.38
C ILE A 296 32.32 16.82 14.73
N LYS A 297 32.25 18.02 14.14
CA LYS A 297 33.38 18.70 13.50
C LYS A 297 34.47 19.07 14.51
N ASN A 298 34.09 19.56 15.69
CA ASN A 298 35.03 19.94 16.75
C ASN A 298 35.80 18.74 17.34
N GLU A 299 35.24 17.54 17.24
CA GLU A 299 35.91 16.27 17.60
C GLU A 299 36.82 15.74 16.47
N GLY A 300 37.03 16.50 15.39
CA GLY A 300 37.97 16.20 14.32
C GLY A 300 37.47 15.20 13.27
N VAL A 301 36.16 14.87 13.28
CA VAL A 301 35.57 13.96 12.29
C VAL A 301 35.52 14.61 10.90
N LYS A 302 35.92 13.86 9.88
CA LYS A 302 35.86 14.31 8.48
C LYS A 302 34.44 14.19 7.94
N ILE A 303 33.81 15.32 7.67
CA ILE A 303 32.44 15.40 7.14
C ILE A 303 32.47 15.54 5.61
N HIS A 304 31.76 14.67 4.89
CA HIS A 304 31.53 14.74 3.44
C HIS A 304 30.04 14.85 3.14
N TYR A 305 29.63 15.79 2.29
CA TYR A 305 28.25 15.93 1.83
C TYR A 305 28.13 15.28 0.45
N LEU A 306 27.21 14.33 0.28
CA LEU A 306 27.03 13.71 -1.03
C LEU A 306 26.54 14.74 -2.06
N THR A 307 27.20 14.77 -3.22
CA THR A 307 26.69 15.56 -4.37
C THR A 307 25.43 14.93 -4.95
N LYS A 308 24.74 15.65 -5.85
CA LYS A 308 23.58 15.11 -6.56
C LYS A 308 23.95 13.87 -7.38
N GLU A 309 25.11 13.89 -8.02
CA GLU A 309 25.64 12.80 -8.83
C GLU A 309 25.97 11.59 -7.96
N GLU A 310 26.61 11.80 -6.80
CA GLU A 310 26.90 10.72 -5.85
C GLU A 310 25.61 10.10 -5.30
N LYS A 311 24.63 10.92 -4.88
CA LYS A 311 23.29 10.44 -4.45
C LYS A 311 22.61 9.63 -5.55
N GLU A 312 22.72 10.06 -6.81
CA GLU A 312 22.12 9.34 -7.95
C GLU A 312 22.74 7.97 -8.18
N VAL A 313 24.06 7.82 -7.96
CA VAL A 313 24.74 6.51 -8.05
C VAL A 313 24.19 5.56 -6.98
N PHE A 314 24.03 6.02 -5.74
CA PHE A 314 23.41 5.22 -4.69
C PHE A 314 21.95 4.87 -5.00
N ARG A 315 21.15 5.88 -5.39
CA ARG A 315 19.73 5.70 -5.74
C ARG A 315 19.56 4.67 -6.85
N LYS A 316 20.37 4.71 -7.91
CA LYS A 316 20.34 3.70 -8.99
C LYS A 316 20.65 2.29 -8.46
N LYS A 317 21.63 2.16 -7.56
CA LYS A 317 22.03 0.87 -6.99
C LYS A 317 20.96 0.27 -6.08
N THR A 318 20.20 1.10 -5.37
CA THR A 318 19.17 0.66 -4.41
C THR A 318 17.74 0.70 -4.96
N LYS A 319 17.50 1.25 -6.16
CA LYS A 319 16.17 1.47 -6.74
C LYS A 319 15.27 0.23 -6.75
N TYR A 320 15.84 -0.96 -6.96
CA TYR A 320 15.07 -2.22 -7.01
C TYR A 320 14.41 -2.56 -5.66
N ILE A 321 14.94 -2.05 -4.53
CA ILE A 321 14.41 -2.32 -3.19
C ILE A 321 12.98 -1.80 -3.05
N ILE A 322 12.65 -0.65 -3.65
CA ILE A 322 11.27 -0.12 -3.67
C ILE A 322 10.32 -1.15 -4.32
N LYS A 323 10.72 -1.73 -5.46
CA LYS A 323 9.91 -2.71 -6.20
C LYS A 323 9.86 -4.08 -5.53
N MET A 324 10.94 -4.47 -4.86
CA MET A 324 11.00 -5.68 -4.03
C MET A 324 10.02 -5.62 -2.86
N TYR A 325 9.93 -4.48 -2.17
CA TYR A 325 9.06 -4.30 -1.00
C TYR A 325 7.68 -3.72 -1.32
N GLU A 326 7.36 -3.41 -2.57
CA GLU A 326 6.06 -2.84 -2.98
C GLU A 326 4.88 -3.68 -2.51
N ARG A 327 4.97 -5.01 -2.60
CA ARG A 327 3.91 -5.92 -2.14
C ARG A 327 3.74 -5.87 -0.61
N VAL A 328 4.85 -5.73 0.11
CA VAL A 328 4.90 -5.69 1.58
C VAL A 328 4.37 -4.37 2.12
N ILE A 329 4.82 -3.26 1.53
CA ILE A 329 4.42 -1.91 1.93
C ILE A 329 2.98 -1.63 1.48
N GLY A 330 2.64 -2.00 0.25
CA GLY A 330 1.34 -1.75 -0.37
C GLY A 330 1.50 -1.01 -1.69
N SER A 331 1.05 -1.65 -2.77
CA SER A 331 1.18 -1.06 -4.12
C SER A 331 0.41 0.24 -4.29
N HIS A 332 -0.73 0.41 -3.60
CA HIS A 332 -1.46 1.68 -3.56
C HIS A 332 -0.64 2.82 -2.92
N ILE A 333 0.13 2.53 -1.85
CA ILE A 333 1.01 3.50 -1.17
C ILE A 333 2.15 3.92 -2.09
N ILE A 334 2.81 2.94 -2.73
CA ILE A 334 3.90 3.20 -3.68
C ILE A 334 3.39 3.94 -4.91
N SER A 335 2.26 3.54 -5.48
CA SER A 335 1.68 4.20 -6.67
C SER A 335 1.27 5.65 -6.37
N LYS A 336 0.69 5.91 -5.20
CA LYS A 336 0.37 7.29 -4.77
C LYS A 336 1.63 8.12 -4.53
N THR A 337 2.69 7.51 -4.00
CA THR A 337 4.00 8.17 -3.87
C THR A 337 4.58 8.53 -5.24
N GLU A 338 4.56 7.59 -6.19
CA GLU A 338 4.99 7.81 -7.57
C GLU A 338 4.15 8.92 -8.25
N GLU A 339 2.83 8.93 -8.06
CA GLU A 339 1.93 9.99 -8.56
C GLU A 339 2.35 11.39 -8.05
N ILE A 340 2.54 11.54 -6.74
CA ILE A 340 2.89 12.83 -6.11
C ILE A 340 4.28 13.28 -6.58
N LEU A 341 5.27 12.40 -6.54
CA LEU A 341 6.64 12.74 -6.95
C LEU A 341 6.75 13.03 -8.45
N ASN A 342 6.05 12.28 -9.31
CA ASN A 342 6.06 12.55 -10.76
C ASN A 342 5.39 13.89 -11.08
N LYS A 343 4.38 14.32 -10.32
CA LYS A 343 3.79 15.65 -10.48
C LYS A 343 4.81 16.78 -10.20
N LYS A 344 5.73 16.55 -9.25
CA LYS A 344 6.73 17.54 -8.82
C LYS A 344 8.02 17.50 -9.64
N TYR A 345 8.45 16.30 -10.03
CA TYR A 345 9.77 16.03 -10.61
C TYR A 345 9.73 15.36 -11.99
N GLY A 346 8.56 15.04 -12.53
CA GLY A 346 8.41 14.49 -13.87
C GLY A 346 8.76 15.51 -14.95
N GLU A 347 9.21 15.04 -16.11
CA GLU A 347 9.53 15.92 -17.23
C GLU A 347 8.24 16.36 -17.94
N THR A 348 8.18 17.63 -18.38
CA THR A 348 6.99 18.19 -19.06
C THR A 348 6.65 17.48 -20.36
N GLU A 349 7.65 16.85 -20.99
CA GLU A 349 7.51 16.12 -22.24
C GLU A 349 7.12 14.65 -22.08
N ASP A 350 7.11 14.14 -20.85
CA ASP A 350 6.76 12.75 -20.55
C ASP A 350 5.31 12.45 -20.92
N ILE A 351 5.08 11.28 -21.52
CA ILE A 351 3.73 10.76 -21.74
C ILE A 351 3.40 9.68 -20.72
N TYR A 352 2.12 9.53 -20.42
CA TYR A 352 1.65 8.60 -19.41
C TYR A 352 0.69 7.57 -19.99
N PHE A 353 0.85 6.33 -19.55
CA PHE A 353 -0.18 5.32 -19.64
C PHE A 353 -0.89 5.27 -18.28
N GLY A 354 -2.20 5.53 -18.29
CA GLY A 354 -3.03 5.45 -17.09
C GLY A 354 -3.29 3.98 -16.73
N LEU A 355 -3.22 3.64 -15.45
CA LEU A 355 -3.61 2.32 -14.96
C LEU A 355 -4.62 2.47 -13.81
N ASP A 356 -5.86 2.02 -14.01
CA ASP A 356 -6.88 1.97 -12.95
C ASP A 356 -7.20 0.53 -12.53
N VAL A 357 -6.71 0.12 -11.36
CA VAL A 357 -6.91 -1.23 -10.81
C VAL A 357 -6.99 -1.20 -9.29
N ASN A 358 -7.49 -2.29 -8.69
CA ASN A 358 -7.48 -2.45 -7.23
C ASN A 358 -6.07 -2.85 -6.74
N LEU A 359 -5.45 -2.01 -5.91
CA LEU A 359 -4.09 -2.16 -5.36
C LEU A 359 -4.04 -2.26 -3.82
N SER A 360 -5.17 -2.14 -3.12
CA SER A 360 -5.21 -2.10 -1.65
C SER A 360 -6.13 -3.14 -0.99
N VAL A 361 -7.30 -3.43 -1.56
CA VAL A 361 -8.32 -4.29 -0.94
C VAL A 361 -8.44 -5.65 -1.65
N GLY A 362 -9.29 -6.54 -1.15
CA GLY A 362 -9.45 -7.95 -1.58
C GLY A 362 -9.01 -8.29 -3.02
N ASN A 363 -8.14 -9.29 -3.15
CA ASN A 363 -7.52 -9.69 -4.41
C ASN A 363 -6.69 -8.55 -5.08
N LYS A 364 -5.97 -7.74 -4.28
CA LYS A 364 -5.02 -6.70 -4.73
C LYS A 364 -3.85 -7.24 -5.55
N ASP A 365 -3.44 -8.49 -5.32
CA ASP A 365 -2.26 -9.07 -5.93
C ASP A 365 -2.40 -9.29 -7.44
N SER A 366 -3.62 -9.52 -7.94
CA SER A 366 -3.83 -9.55 -9.40
C SER A 366 -3.73 -8.13 -9.99
N GLY A 367 -4.15 -7.09 -9.26
CA GLY A 367 -3.95 -5.69 -9.66
C GLY A 367 -2.46 -5.32 -9.67
N LEU A 368 -1.70 -5.73 -8.66
CA LEU A 368 -0.24 -5.63 -8.66
C LEU A 368 0.38 -6.39 -9.85
N SER A 369 -0.11 -7.59 -10.17
CA SER A 369 0.36 -8.37 -11.32
C SER A 369 0.12 -7.63 -12.64
N LEU A 370 -1.06 -7.00 -12.81
CA LEU A 370 -1.33 -6.12 -13.96
C LEU A 370 -0.34 -4.95 -14.01
N LYS A 371 -0.16 -4.25 -12.88
CA LYS A 371 0.81 -3.14 -12.76
C LYS A 371 2.22 -3.57 -13.19
N ARG A 372 2.71 -4.70 -12.68
CA ARG A 372 4.03 -5.22 -13.02
C ARG A 372 4.17 -5.58 -14.51
N GLY A 373 3.11 -6.07 -15.14
CA GLY A 373 3.07 -6.32 -16.59
C GLY A 373 3.23 -5.03 -17.40
N VAL A 374 2.47 -3.99 -17.05
CA VAL A 374 2.55 -2.66 -17.71
C VAL A 374 3.94 -2.03 -17.48
N GLU A 375 4.44 -2.06 -16.25
CA GLU A 375 5.75 -1.51 -15.91
C GLU A 375 6.91 -2.16 -16.69
N LEU A 376 6.88 -3.48 -16.90
CA LEU A 376 7.93 -4.17 -17.68
C LEU A 376 7.85 -3.90 -19.17
N ALA A 377 6.64 -3.66 -19.70
CA ALA A 377 6.46 -3.23 -21.08
C ALA A 377 6.98 -1.79 -21.26
N ILE A 378 6.65 -0.88 -20.35
CA ILE A 378 7.16 0.50 -20.36
C ILE A 378 8.69 0.54 -20.25
N ASP A 379 9.29 -0.28 -19.39
CA ASP A 379 10.76 -0.39 -19.30
C ASP A 379 11.37 -0.81 -20.65
N GLU A 380 10.74 -1.77 -21.34
CA GLU A 380 11.20 -2.23 -22.66
C GLU A 380 11.08 -1.13 -23.71
N ILE A 381 9.94 -0.44 -23.75
CA ILE A 381 9.68 0.67 -24.65
C ILE A 381 10.75 1.76 -24.45
N ASN A 382 10.97 2.18 -23.20
CA ASN A 382 11.95 3.22 -22.87
C ASN A 382 13.39 2.79 -23.14
N SER A 383 13.74 1.52 -22.90
CA SER A 383 15.07 1.00 -23.25
C SER A 383 15.35 1.02 -24.75
N ASN A 384 14.31 1.08 -25.57
CA ASN A 384 14.38 1.21 -27.03
C ASN A 384 14.11 2.65 -27.52
N GLY A 385 14.34 3.66 -26.69
CA GLY A 385 14.22 5.08 -27.06
C GLY A 385 12.83 5.68 -26.87
N GLY A 386 11.91 4.99 -26.21
CA GLY A 386 10.57 5.50 -25.91
C GLY A 386 9.59 5.35 -27.08
N LEU A 387 8.56 6.20 -27.11
CA LEU A 387 7.60 6.30 -28.21
C LEU A 387 7.75 7.67 -28.86
N LEU A 388 8.01 7.69 -30.17
CA LEU A 388 8.17 8.93 -30.94
C LEU A 388 9.16 9.91 -30.31
N GLY A 389 10.26 9.39 -29.74
CA GLY A 389 11.29 10.17 -29.03
C GLY A 389 10.94 10.59 -27.61
N LYS A 390 9.75 10.27 -27.12
CA LYS A 390 9.28 10.61 -25.76
C LYS A 390 9.33 9.42 -24.82
N ARG A 391 9.72 9.69 -23.58
CA ARG A 391 9.72 8.72 -22.50
C ARG A 391 8.28 8.43 -22.05
N VAL A 392 7.99 7.15 -21.80
CA VAL A 392 6.70 6.68 -21.31
C VAL A 392 6.79 6.43 -19.80
N ASN A 393 5.81 6.93 -19.05
CA ASN A 393 5.67 6.65 -17.62
C ASN A 393 4.32 6.00 -17.32
N LEU A 394 4.24 5.36 -16.16
CA LEU A 394 3.01 4.77 -15.65
C LEU A 394 2.37 5.73 -14.64
N LEU A 395 1.09 6.04 -14.83
CA LEU A 395 0.28 6.70 -13.81
C LEU A 395 -0.75 5.69 -13.28
N ALA A 396 -0.37 4.97 -12.22
CA ALA A 396 -1.22 3.98 -11.59
C ALA A 396 -2.04 4.58 -10.45
N LYS A 397 -3.36 4.34 -10.45
CA LYS A 397 -4.28 4.74 -9.39
C LYS A 397 -5.00 3.52 -8.83
N ASP A 398 -5.24 3.57 -7.52
CA ASP A 398 -6.02 2.57 -6.82
C ASP A 398 -7.50 2.95 -6.84
N ASN A 399 -8.36 2.06 -7.35
CA ASN A 399 -9.81 2.24 -7.27
C ASN A 399 -10.44 1.54 -6.06
N GLU A 400 -9.68 0.78 -5.27
CA GLU A 400 -10.17 0.03 -4.11
C GLU A 400 -11.33 -0.93 -4.46
N ALA A 401 -11.44 -1.31 -5.73
CA ALA A 401 -12.57 -2.07 -6.26
C ALA A 401 -13.95 -1.39 -6.06
N ILE A 402 -13.97 -0.06 -5.92
CA ILE A 402 -15.14 0.81 -5.74
C ILE A 402 -15.43 1.57 -7.05
N THR A 403 -16.65 1.44 -7.56
CA THR A 403 -17.06 2.05 -8.85
C THR A 403 -16.90 3.56 -8.90
N THR A 404 -17.29 4.29 -7.83
CA THR A 404 -17.19 5.76 -7.81
C THR A 404 -15.75 6.26 -7.82
N LYS A 405 -14.82 5.50 -7.22
CA LYS A 405 -13.38 5.81 -7.27
C LYS A 405 -12.81 5.54 -8.66
N ALA A 406 -13.17 4.43 -9.29
CA ALA A 406 -12.77 4.12 -10.66
C ALA A 406 -13.23 5.21 -11.65
N LEU A 407 -14.50 5.62 -11.60
CA LEU A 407 -15.02 6.72 -12.42
C LEU A 407 -14.27 8.04 -12.20
N LYS A 408 -13.93 8.36 -10.93
CA LYS A 408 -13.11 9.53 -10.61
C LYS A 408 -11.70 9.41 -11.22
N ASN A 409 -11.03 8.27 -11.05
CA ASN A 409 -9.70 8.01 -11.61
C ASN A 409 -9.73 8.13 -13.14
N PHE A 410 -10.73 7.54 -13.79
CA PHE A 410 -10.90 7.61 -15.24
C PHE A 410 -11.10 9.05 -15.72
N LYS A 411 -11.93 9.83 -15.03
CA LYS A 411 -12.11 11.26 -15.33
C LYS A 411 -10.79 12.04 -15.24
N GLU A 412 -10.00 11.80 -14.19
CA GLU A 412 -8.68 12.43 -14.06
C GLU A 412 -7.71 12.01 -15.19
N PHE A 413 -7.80 10.76 -15.65
CA PHE A 413 -7.03 10.31 -16.82
C PHE A 413 -7.51 10.92 -18.13
N SER A 414 -8.81 11.06 -18.34
CA SER A 414 -9.37 11.63 -19.57
C SER A 414 -9.04 13.12 -19.69
N GLU A 415 -9.11 13.86 -18.58
CA GLU A 415 -8.78 15.29 -18.52
C GLU A 415 -7.27 15.59 -18.60
N ASN A 416 -6.41 14.62 -18.27
CA ASN A 416 -4.96 14.80 -18.37
C ASN A 416 -4.46 14.57 -19.81
N GLU A 417 -4.07 15.64 -20.50
CA GLU A 417 -3.57 15.58 -21.89
C GLU A 417 -2.32 14.70 -22.06
N ASN A 418 -1.48 14.55 -21.04
CA ASN A 418 -0.29 13.71 -21.11
C ASN A 418 -0.61 12.21 -20.97
N VAL A 419 -1.81 11.85 -20.48
CA VAL A 419 -2.29 10.47 -20.48
C VAL A 419 -2.84 10.13 -21.86
N LYS A 420 -2.17 9.21 -22.57
CA LYS A 420 -2.50 8.88 -23.98
C LYS A 420 -3.44 7.68 -24.12
N VAL A 421 -3.39 6.76 -23.16
CA VAL A 421 -4.21 5.56 -23.09
C VAL A 421 -4.54 5.22 -21.65
N VAL A 422 -5.60 4.45 -21.44
CA VAL A 422 -5.95 3.90 -20.13
C VAL A 422 -5.95 2.38 -20.21
N ILE A 423 -5.29 1.73 -19.25
CA ILE A 423 -5.31 0.29 -19.05
C ILE A 423 -6.04 0.05 -17.73
N GLY A 424 -6.99 -0.88 -17.65
CA GLY A 424 -7.73 -1.01 -16.40
C GLY A 424 -8.77 -2.10 -16.38
N GLY A 425 -9.78 -1.93 -15.54
CA GLY A 425 -10.99 -2.71 -15.70
C GLY A 425 -10.85 -4.16 -15.25
N LYS A 426 -10.33 -4.37 -14.03
CA LYS A 426 -10.37 -5.71 -13.42
C LYS A 426 -11.81 -6.22 -13.24
N LYS A 427 -12.76 -5.33 -12.93
CA LYS A 427 -14.17 -5.70 -12.74
C LYS A 427 -15.00 -5.27 -13.95
N SER A 428 -15.65 -6.22 -14.61
CA SER A 428 -16.57 -5.94 -15.72
C SER A 428 -17.66 -4.93 -15.33
N SER A 429 -18.17 -5.01 -14.09
CA SER A 429 -19.19 -4.09 -13.58
C SER A 429 -18.73 -2.63 -13.49
N ILE A 430 -17.43 -2.40 -13.26
CA ILE A 430 -16.85 -1.06 -13.25
C ILE A 430 -16.76 -0.53 -14.68
N ILE A 431 -16.14 -1.31 -15.59
CA ILE A 431 -16.02 -0.92 -17.01
C ILE A 431 -17.38 -0.59 -17.61
N SER A 432 -18.42 -1.39 -17.32
CA SER A 432 -19.76 -1.14 -17.86
C SER A 432 -20.36 0.21 -17.48
N LYS A 433 -19.86 0.83 -16.40
CA LYS A 433 -20.25 2.19 -15.96
C LYS A 433 -19.35 3.28 -16.56
N GLU A 434 -18.15 2.92 -17.01
CA GLU A 434 -17.19 3.81 -17.66
C GLU A 434 -17.43 3.93 -19.18
N LEU A 435 -18.22 3.04 -19.79
CA LEU A 435 -18.34 2.93 -21.26
C LEU A 435 -18.60 4.28 -21.95
N GLU A 436 -19.57 5.05 -21.47
CA GLU A 436 -19.91 6.34 -22.06
C GLU A 436 -18.74 7.33 -21.96
N ASP A 437 -18.08 7.40 -20.81
CA ASP A 437 -16.93 8.27 -20.58
C ASP A 437 -15.72 7.83 -21.41
N ILE A 438 -15.52 6.51 -21.58
CA ILE A 438 -14.48 5.94 -22.44
C ILE A 438 -14.67 6.44 -23.87
N GLN A 439 -15.87 6.30 -24.45
CA GLN A 439 -16.11 6.75 -25.81
C GLN A 439 -15.95 8.27 -25.95
N LYS A 440 -16.49 9.06 -25.01
CA LYS A 440 -16.37 10.52 -25.01
C LYS A 440 -14.93 11.01 -24.91
N SER A 441 -14.09 10.30 -24.15
CA SER A 441 -12.68 10.67 -23.98
C SER A 441 -11.86 10.55 -25.27
N LYS A 442 -12.33 9.72 -26.22
CA LYS A 442 -11.57 9.29 -27.40
C LYS A 442 -10.17 8.74 -27.10
N LYS A 443 -9.92 8.30 -25.86
CA LYS A 443 -8.66 7.63 -25.47
C LYS A 443 -8.87 6.13 -25.49
N PRO A 444 -8.03 5.37 -26.21
CA PRO A 444 -8.10 3.91 -26.18
C PRO A 444 -8.03 3.36 -24.75
N TYR A 445 -8.95 2.45 -24.43
CA TYR A 445 -9.04 1.76 -23.15
C TYR A 445 -8.73 0.26 -23.34
N PHE A 446 -7.78 -0.28 -22.59
CA PHE A 446 -7.45 -1.71 -22.63
C PHE A 446 -7.89 -2.45 -21.38
N SER A 447 -8.63 -3.53 -21.57
CA SER A 447 -9.04 -4.47 -20.53
C SER A 447 -8.18 -5.74 -20.57
N PRO A 448 -7.17 -5.89 -19.71
CA PRO A 448 -6.36 -7.11 -19.61
C PRO A 448 -6.95 -8.17 -18.67
N TRP A 449 -8.19 -8.01 -18.16
CA TRP A 449 -8.73 -8.94 -17.15
C TRP A 449 -10.24 -9.18 -17.21
N ALA A 450 -11.08 -8.14 -17.31
CA ALA A 450 -12.53 -8.34 -17.29
C ALA A 450 -13.02 -9.20 -18.46
N SER A 451 -14.09 -9.98 -18.21
CA SER A 451 -14.46 -11.09 -19.09
C SER A 451 -15.90 -11.08 -19.59
N ALA A 452 -16.73 -10.13 -19.13
CA ALA A 452 -18.10 -10.04 -19.62
C ALA A 452 -18.12 -9.58 -21.08
N ASP A 453 -18.96 -10.18 -21.92
CA ASP A 453 -19.06 -9.86 -23.35
C ASP A 453 -19.43 -8.39 -23.60
N LYS A 454 -20.38 -7.87 -22.81
CA LYS A 454 -21.02 -6.56 -23.00
C LYS A 454 -20.08 -5.37 -22.75
N ILE A 455 -18.87 -5.58 -22.25
CA ILE A 455 -17.89 -4.49 -22.10
C ILE A 455 -17.31 -4.09 -23.46
N VAL A 456 -17.05 -5.07 -24.34
CA VAL A 456 -16.52 -4.84 -25.69
C VAL A 456 -17.68 -4.76 -26.69
N ASN A 457 -18.61 -5.71 -26.63
CA ASN A 457 -19.83 -5.72 -27.45
C ASN A 457 -20.89 -4.82 -26.80
N ASN A 458 -20.63 -3.52 -26.82
CA ASN A 458 -21.34 -2.50 -26.04
C ASN A 458 -22.34 -1.66 -26.86
N GLY A 459 -22.38 -1.83 -28.18
CA GLY A 459 -23.36 -1.18 -29.07
C GLY A 459 -22.99 0.24 -29.51
N TYR A 460 -21.80 0.75 -29.16
CA TYR A 460 -21.31 2.02 -29.71
C TYR A 460 -20.75 1.81 -31.12
N GLU A 461 -21.04 2.74 -32.03
CA GLU A 461 -20.53 2.71 -33.42
C GLU A 461 -19.01 2.92 -33.47
N GLU A 462 -18.52 3.95 -32.76
CA GLU A 462 -17.10 4.11 -32.48
C GLU A 462 -16.78 3.49 -31.13
N ASN A 463 -15.87 2.51 -31.13
CA ASN A 463 -15.54 1.76 -29.92
C ASN A 463 -14.07 1.96 -29.54
N TYR A 464 -13.80 2.59 -28.41
CA TYR A 464 -12.44 2.86 -27.92
C TYR A 464 -11.96 1.80 -26.92
N ILE A 465 -12.75 0.77 -26.61
CA ILE A 465 -12.32 -0.32 -25.73
C ILE A 465 -11.77 -1.51 -26.52
N PHE A 466 -10.62 -2.01 -26.08
CA PHE A 466 -9.93 -3.18 -26.61
C PHE A 466 -9.64 -4.18 -25.50
N ARG A 467 -9.58 -5.47 -25.82
CA ARG A 467 -9.41 -6.53 -24.83
C ARG A 467 -8.32 -7.53 -25.20
N VAL A 468 -7.37 -7.72 -24.29
CA VAL A 468 -6.40 -8.84 -24.30
C VAL A 468 -6.67 -9.70 -23.07
N SER A 469 -7.81 -10.38 -23.08
CA SER A 469 -8.35 -11.11 -21.95
C SER A 469 -9.35 -12.16 -22.48
N THR A 470 -9.96 -12.94 -21.59
CA THR A 470 -10.97 -13.92 -21.98
C THR A 470 -12.29 -13.23 -22.19
N ASN A 471 -13.12 -13.90 -22.98
CA ASN A 471 -14.53 -13.66 -23.05
C ASN A 471 -15.31 -14.87 -22.51
N ASN A 472 -16.44 -14.63 -21.82
CA ASN A 472 -17.36 -15.67 -21.38
C ASN A 472 -17.74 -16.61 -22.53
N LYS A 473 -18.01 -16.08 -23.73
CA LYS A 473 -18.36 -16.86 -24.93
C LYS A 473 -17.34 -17.94 -25.30
N PHE A 474 -16.06 -17.75 -24.96
CA PHE A 474 -14.99 -18.71 -25.29
C PHE A 474 -14.79 -19.79 -24.22
N ILE A 475 -15.09 -19.49 -22.97
CA ILE A 475 -14.66 -20.31 -21.83
C ILE A 475 -15.80 -20.99 -21.09
N ILE A 476 -17.01 -20.42 -21.07
CA ILE A 476 -18.09 -20.92 -20.21
C ILE A 476 -18.50 -22.34 -20.61
N ASN A 477 -18.68 -22.60 -21.91
CA ASN A 477 -18.98 -23.94 -22.40
C ASN A 477 -17.84 -24.93 -22.11
N LYS A 478 -16.59 -24.46 -22.09
CA LYS A 478 -15.44 -25.32 -21.78
C LYS A 478 -15.38 -25.68 -20.29
N LEU A 479 -15.68 -24.72 -19.41
CA LEU A 479 -15.83 -24.97 -17.97
C LEU A 479 -16.98 -25.95 -17.72
N LEU A 480 -18.13 -25.74 -18.37
CA LEU A 480 -19.28 -26.62 -18.23
C LEU A 480 -18.94 -28.04 -18.70
N ASN A 481 -18.30 -28.18 -19.86
CA ASN A 481 -17.87 -29.48 -20.37
C ASN A 481 -16.87 -30.18 -19.44
N GLU A 482 -15.99 -29.44 -18.76
CA GLU A 482 -15.08 -30.02 -17.77
C GLU A 482 -15.84 -30.53 -16.54
N SER A 483 -16.79 -29.76 -16.02
CA SER A 483 -17.66 -30.21 -14.92
C SER A 483 -18.52 -31.41 -15.33
N LEU A 484 -18.98 -31.46 -16.58
CA LEU A 484 -19.80 -32.54 -17.13
C LEU A 484 -19.05 -33.88 -17.29
N LYS A 485 -17.71 -33.89 -17.31
CA LYS A 485 -16.92 -35.13 -17.31
C LYS A 485 -17.05 -35.89 -15.99
N GLU A 486 -17.25 -35.16 -14.90
CA GLU A 486 -17.25 -35.71 -13.53
C GLU A 486 -18.68 -35.94 -13.01
N ASP A 487 -19.64 -35.12 -13.44
CA ASP A 487 -21.04 -35.17 -13.02
C ASP A 487 -21.98 -34.80 -14.17
N LYS A 488 -23.06 -35.55 -14.38
CA LYS A 488 -24.06 -35.23 -15.40
C LYS A 488 -24.90 -34.00 -15.04
N ASN A 489 -24.97 -33.64 -13.75
CA ASN A 489 -25.75 -32.50 -13.26
C ASN A 489 -24.91 -31.60 -12.32
N PRO A 490 -23.88 -30.93 -12.85
CA PRO A 490 -23.04 -30.05 -12.04
C PRO A 490 -23.85 -28.89 -11.46
N ILE A 491 -23.45 -28.40 -10.29
CA ILE A 491 -23.98 -27.14 -9.77
C ILE A 491 -23.22 -25.94 -10.33
N ILE A 492 -23.96 -24.97 -10.85
CA ILE A 492 -23.41 -23.75 -11.44
C ILE A 492 -23.48 -22.63 -10.41
N VAL A 493 -22.34 -22.09 -10.03
CA VAL A 493 -22.26 -21.05 -9.00
C VAL A 493 -21.68 -19.78 -9.62
N VAL A 494 -22.49 -18.71 -9.66
CA VAL A 494 -22.14 -17.45 -10.31
C VAL A 494 -22.30 -16.27 -9.37
N GLU A 495 -21.44 -15.28 -9.52
CA GLU A 495 -21.59 -13.99 -8.85
C GLU A 495 -22.81 -13.23 -9.41
N ASN A 496 -23.52 -12.51 -8.54
CA ASN A 496 -24.58 -11.58 -8.91
C ASN A 496 -24.01 -10.30 -9.54
N SER A 497 -23.41 -10.45 -10.71
CA SER A 497 -22.80 -9.37 -11.47
C SER A 497 -23.05 -9.56 -12.96
N ILE A 498 -22.74 -8.56 -13.79
CA ILE A 498 -22.85 -8.70 -15.26
C ILE A 498 -22.00 -9.85 -15.80
N TRP A 499 -20.90 -10.18 -15.11
CA TRP A 499 -20.01 -11.28 -15.48
C TRP A 499 -20.64 -12.64 -15.18
N GLY A 500 -21.15 -12.84 -13.96
CA GLY A 500 -21.81 -14.09 -13.58
C GLY A 500 -23.17 -14.29 -14.25
N ARG A 501 -23.98 -13.24 -14.39
CA ARG A 501 -25.26 -13.32 -15.12
C ARG A 501 -25.06 -13.62 -16.59
N GLY A 502 -24.08 -12.98 -17.25
CA GLY A 502 -23.74 -13.28 -18.64
C GLY A 502 -23.25 -14.72 -18.84
N ALA A 503 -22.50 -15.27 -17.88
CA ALA A 503 -22.13 -16.68 -17.90
C ALA A 503 -23.36 -17.60 -17.80
N LEU A 504 -24.30 -17.29 -16.91
CA LEU A 504 -25.51 -18.09 -16.75
C LEU A 504 -26.43 -18.03 -17.99
N GLU A 505 -26.52 -16.88 -18.65
CA GLU A 505 -27.26 -16.72 -19.92
C GLU A 505 -26.71 -17.67 -21.00
N LEU A 506 -25.39 -17.78 -21.13
CA LEU A 506 -24.75 -18.70 -22.09
C LEU A 506 -25.04 -20.16 -21.76
N ILE A 507 -24.99 -20.55 -20.48
CA ILE A 507 -25.25 -21.94 -20.09
C ILE A 507 -26.71 -22.33 -20.37
N LYS A 508 -27.66 -21.41 -20.14
CA LYS A 508 -29.09 -21.65 -20.43
C LYS A 508 -29.39 -21.89 -21.91
N GLN A 509 -28.50 -21.51 -22.82
CA GLN A 509 -28.65 -21.78 -24.25
C GLN A 509 -28.47 -23.27 -24.61
N ASP A 510 -27.81 -24.07 -23.76
CA ASP A 510 -27.61 -25.52 -23.98
C ASP A 510 -28.91 -26.34 -23.80
N LYS A 511 -30.03 -25.68 -23.46
CA LYS A 511 -31.38 -26.27 -23.25
C LYS A 511 -31.46 -27.41 -22.21
N LYS A 512 -30.38 -27.67 -21.48
CA LYS A 512 -30.34 -28.56 -20.32
C LYS A 512 -30.64 -27.77 -19.05
N GLU A 513 -31.44 -28.35 -18.17
CA GLU A 513 -31.69 -27.77 -16.85
C GLU A 513 -30.58 -28.20 -15.89
N PHE A 514 -29.89 -27.20 -15.32
CA PHE A 514 -28.84 -27.38 -14.32
C PHE A 514 -29.23 -26.65 -13.03
N ASN A 515 -28.78 -27.19 -11.90
CA ASN A 515 -28.87 -26.47 -10.63
C ASN A 515 -27.95 -25.25 -10.66
N PHE A 516 -28.45 -24.07 -10.28
CA PHE A 516 -27.62 -22.88 -10.17
C PHE A 516 -27.84 -22.10 -8.88
N LEU A 517 -26.77 -21.45 -8.41
CA LEU A 517 -26.77 -20.55 -7.27
C LEU A 517 -26.16 -19.21 -7.67
N ILE A 518 -26.90 -18.14 -7.42
CA ILE A 518 -26.43 -16.76 -7.60
C ILE A 518 -25.97 -16.24 -6.23
N ILE A 519 -24.72 -15.76 -6.17
CA ILE A 519 -24.08 -15.32 -4.93
C ILE A 519 -23.87 -13.81 -4.94
N ASN A 520 -24.25 -13.15 -3.83
CA ASN A 520 -23.96 -11.74 -3.65
C ASN A 520 -22.52 -11.52 -3.16
N GLN A 521 -21.90 -10.40 -3.54
CA GLN A 521 -20.58 -10.03 -3.04
C GLN A 521 -20.58 -9.94 -1.51
N GLY A 522 -19.56 -10.51 -0.88
CA GLY A 522 -19.42 -10.56 0.57
C GLY A 522 -20.28 -11.62 1.27
N GLN A 523 -21.00 -12.46 0.54
CA GLN A 523 -21.77 -13.56 1.13
C GLN A 523 -20.84 -14.56 1.84
N THR A 524 -21.20 -14.91 3.08
CA THR A 524 -20.43 -15.82 3.94
C THR A 524 -21.18 -17.10 4.30
N ASN A 525 -22.52 -17.11 4.18
CA ASN A 525 -23.35 -18.28 4.50
C ASN A 525 -23.71 -19.05 3.22
N PHE A 526 -23.37 -20.34 3.21
CA PHE A 526 -23.59 -21.25 2.09
C PHE A 526 -24.35 -22.54 2.49
N SER A 527 -25.13 -22.52 3.58
CA SER A 527 -25.90 -23.70 4.01
C SER A 527 -26.84 -24.24 2.93
N ASN A 528 -27.48 -23.36 2.14
CA ASN A 528 -28.33 -23.77 1.02
C ASN A 528 -27.55 -24.52 -0.07
N LEU A 529 -26.32 -24.10 -0.36
CA LEU A 529 -25.44 -24.79 -1.31
C LEU A 529 -25.15 -26.22 -0.83
N ILE A 530 -24.85 -26.37 0.46
CA ILE A 530 -24.59 -27.69 1.07
C ILE A 530 -25.82 -28.60 1.00
N SER A 531 -27.00 -28.07 1.32
CA SER A 531 -28.25 -28.83 1.22
C SER A 531 -28.50 -29.33 -0.20
N GLN A 532 -28.33 -28.47 -1.21
CA GLN A 532 -28.49 -28.85 -2.62
C GLN A 532 -27.48 -29.91 -3.06
N ILE A 533 -26.21 -29.76 -2.67
CA ILE A 533 -25.15 -30.74 -3.00
C ILE A 533 -25.50 -32.12 -2.42
N LYS A 534 -25.91 -32.17 -1.14
CA LYS A 534 -26.24 -33.43 -0.46
C LYS A 534 -27.51 -34.07 -1.02
N GLN A 535 -28.58 -33.29 -1.23
CA GLN A 535 -29.87 -33.79 -1.72
C GLN A 535 -29.77 -34.36 -3.14
N ASN A 536 -28.99 -33.73 -4.01
CA ASN A 536 -28.87 -34.13 -5.41
C ASN A 536 -27.62 -34.97 -5.71
N ASN A 537 -26.84 -35.34 -4.68
CA ASN A 537 -25.59 -36.09 -4.79
C ASN A 537 -24.61 -35.48 -5.82
N ILE A 538 -24.46 -34.15 -5.78
CA ILE A 538 -23.66 -33.39 -6.74
C ILE A 538 -22.17 -33.61 -6.47
N LYS A 539 -21.42 -33.95 -7.52
CA LYS A 539 -19.99 -34.28 -7.48
C LYS A 539 -19.10 -33.25 -8.19
N SER A 540 -19.68 -32.38 -9.03
CA SER A 540 -18.92 -31.31 -9.66
C SER A 540 -19.62 -29.96 -9.65
N MET A 541 -18.80 -28.91 -9.70
CA MET A 541 -19.22 -27.52 -9.63
C MET A 541 -18.51 -26.70 -10.70
N LEU A 542 -19.25 -25.75 -11.30
CA LEU A 542 -18.69 -24.67 -12.12
C LEU A 542 -18.73 -23.38 -11.31
N MET A 543 -17.61 -22.68 -11.19
CA MET A 543 -17.52 -21.41 -10.46
C MET A 543 -17.17 -20.21 -11.36
N VAL A 544 -18.01 -19.19 -11.32
CA VAL A 544 -17.74 -17.84 -11.87
C VAL A 544 -17.77 -16.85 -10.71
N LEU A 545 -16.70 -16.85 -9.93
CA LEU A 545 -16.60 -16.15 -8.65
C LEU A 545 -15.24 -15.49 -8.45
N ASN A 546 -15.21 -14.51 -7.55
CA ASN A 546 -13.99 -13.89 -7.06
C ASN A 546 -13.42 -14.66 -5.85
N THR A 547 -12.17 -14.33 -5.50
CA THR A 547 -11.36 -14.97 -4.45
C THR A 547 -12.07 -15.14 -3.10
N LEU A 548 -12.82 -14.13 -2.62
CA LEU A 548 -13.43 -14.15 -1.29
C LEU A 548 -14.57 -15.18 -1.20
N GLU A 549 -15.54 -15.07 -2.10
CA GLU A 549 -16.69 -15.97 -2.16
C GLU A 549 -16.24 -17.41 -2.42
N ALA A 550 -15.27 -17.59 -3.33
CA ALA A 550 -14.66 -18.88 -3.59
C ALA A 550 -14.02 -19.50 -2.33
N SER A 551 -13.25 -18.71 -1.56
CA SER A 551 -12.60 -19.19 -0.34
C SER A 551 -13.63 -19.61 0.71
N ASN A 552 -14.71 -18.83 0.87
CA ASN A 552 -15.78 -19.19 1.81
C ASN A 552 -16.50 -20.48 1.40
N ILE A 553 -16.74 -20.70 0.10
CA ILE A 553 -17.31 -21.96 -0.39
C ILE A 553 -16.38 -23.13 -0.10
N LEU A 554 -15.08 -23.02 -0.42
CA LEU A 554 -14.09 -24.08 -0.17
C LEU A 554 -14.05 -24.44 1.32
N LYS A 555 -14.05 -23.43 2.20
CA LYS A 555 -14.14 -23.61 3.64
C LYS A 555 -15.40 -24.39 4.05
N THR A 556 -16.58 -23.97 3.58
CA THR A 556 -17.85 -24.64 3.93
C THR A 556 -17.92 -26.08 3.41
N LEU A 557 -17.38 -26.36 2.21
CA LEU A 557 -17.27 -27.72 1.68
C LEU A 557 -16.39 -28.60 2.57
N ASN A 558 -15.24 -28.06 2.99
CA ASN A 558 -14.30 -28.76 3.86
C ASN A 558 -14.88 -29.03 5.26
N GLU A 559 -15.55 -28.05 5.88
CA GLU A 559 -16.26 -28.21 7.16
C GLU A 559 -17.34 -29.31 7.11
N ASN A 560 -17.93 -29.51 5.93
CA ASN A 560 -18.93 -30.55 5.68
C ASN A 560 -18.34 -31.86 5.13
N LYS A 561 -17.01 -31.97 5.02
CA LYS A 561 -16.29 -33.13 4.47
C LYS A 561 -16.75 -33.54 3.07
N ILE A 562 -17.11 -32.56 2.24
CA ILE A 562 -17.58 -32.79 0.86
C ILE A 562 -16.37 -32.82 -0.07
N LYS A 563 -16.26 -33.90 -0.85
CA LYS A 563 -15.35 -33.97 -1.99
C LYS A 563 -16.03 -33.41 -3.23
N MET A 564 -15.33 -32.60 -4.00
CA MET A 564 -15.91 -31.90 -5.15
C MET A 564 -14.85 -31.71 -6.24
N SER A 565 -15.23 -31.95 -7.50
CA SER A 565 -14.46 -31.47 -8.65
C SER A 565 -14.95 -30.09 -9.05
N ILE A 566 -14.06 -29.10 -9.10
CA ILE A 566 -14.40 -27.71 -9.35
C ILE A 566 -13.70 -27.23 -10.61
N SER A 567 -14.46 -26.84 -11.62
CA SER A 567 -13.96 -26.06 -12.75
C SER A 567 -14.27 -24.58 -12.48
N SER A 568 -13.25 -23.73 -12.55
CA SER A 568 -13.38 -22.32 -12.18
C SER A 568 -12.90 -21.39 -13.27
N HIS A 569 -13.63 -20.29 -13.44
CA HIS A 569 -13.11 -19.13 -14.13
C HIS A 569 -11.93 -18.55 -13.34
N TRP A 570 -11.06 -17.78 -13.99
CA TRP A 570 -9.89 -17.17 -13.36
C TRP A 570 -10.11 -16.12 -12.27
N GLY A 571 -11.36 -15.83 -11.86
CA GLY A 571 -11.61 -14.83 -10.81
C GLY A 571 -10.96 -15.20 -9.47
N ILE A 572 -10.65 -16.48 -9.28
CA ILE A 572 -9.93 -17.02 -8.11
C ILE A 572 -8.40 -16.86 -8.21
N LEU A 573 -7.88 -16.46 -9.37
CA LEU A 573 -6.45 -16.37 -9.66
C LEU A 573 -5.96 -15.00 -9.23
N GLY A 574 -5.57 -14.93 -7.96
CA GLY A 574 -4.84 -13.80 -7.46
C GLY A 574 -4.38 -13.99 -6.03
N GLY A 575 -3.17 -13.52 -5.78
CA GLY A 575 -2.62 -13.38 -4.44
C GLY A 575 -2.40 -14.66 -3.70
N ASP A 576 -2.78 -14.63 -2.42
CA ASP A 576 -2.59 -15.71 -1.45
C ASP A 576 -3.75 -16.71 -1.44
N PHE A 577 -4.53 -16.83 -2.53
CA PHE A 577 -5.67 -17.75 -2.58
C PHE A 577 -5.28 -19.18 -2.23
N TYR A 578 -4.18 -19.70 -2.81
CA TYR A 578 -3.70 -21.03 -2.47
C TYR A 578 -3.33 -21.13 -0.99
N GLU A 579 -2.47 -20.24 -0.49
CA GLU A 579 -2.00 -20.27 0.91
C GLU A 579 -3.16 -20.19 1.91
N LYS A 580 -4.18 -19.35 1.64
CA LYS A 580 -5.37 -19.21 2.49
C LYS A 580 -6.30 -20.42 2.47
N ASN A 581 -6.26 -21.22 1.42
CA ASN A 581 -7.20 -22.33 1.21
C ASN A 581 -6.50 -23.69 1.14
N LYS A 582 -5.20 -23.77 1.40
CA LYS A 582 -4.38 -24.98 1.23
C LYS A 582 -4.99 -26.19 1.95
N GLU A 583 -5.47 -25.99 3.16
CA GLU A 583 -6.15 -27.03 3.95
C GLU A 583 -7.45 -27.51 3.29
N TYR A 584 -8.23 -26.59 2.71
CA TYR A 584 -9.52 -26.88 2.09
C TYR A 584 -9.38 -27.56 0.72
N LEU A 585 -8.26 -27.32 0.03
CA LEU A 585 -7.98 -27.91 -1.27
C LEU A 585 -7.69 -29.41 -1.22
N THR A 586 -7.46 -29.99 -0.04
CA THR A 586 -7.19 -31.43 0.12
C THR A 586 -8.33 -32.33 -0.36
N ASN A 587 -9.58 -31.87 -0.25
CA ASN A 587 -10.79 -32.60 -0.68
C ASN A 587 -11.35 -32.10 -2.02
N ILE A 588 -10.64 -31.20 -2.70
CA ILE A 588 -11.15 -30.48 -3.86
C ILE A 588 -10.22 -30.66 -5.05
N ASP A 589 -10.73 -31.22 -6.14
CA ASP A 589 -10.04 -31.19 -7.44
C ASP A 589 -10.33 -29.85 -8.12
N LEU A 590 -9.52 -28.83 -7.82
CA LEU A 590 -9.69 -27.48 -8.35
C LEU A 590 -8.91 -27.30 -9.66
N LYS A 591 -9.63 -27.04 -10.74
CA LYS A 591 -9.11 -26.69 -12.06
C LYS A 591 -9.61 -25.30 -12.45
N PHE A 592 -8.76 -24.51 -13.10
CA PHE A 592 -9.13 -23.17 -13.54
C PHE A 592 -8.49 -22.79 -14.87
N ILE A 593 -9.10 -21.86 -15.59
CA ILE A 593 -8.59 -21.41 -16.88
C ILE A 593 -7.41 -20.43 -16.74
N GLN A 594 -6.46 -20.54 -17.65
CA GLN A 594 -5.32 -19.61 -17.84
C GLN A 594 -5.15 -19.35 -19.34
N SER A 595 -4.58 -18.20 -19.69
CA SER A 595 -4.16 -17.85 -21.06
C SER A 595 -2.64 -17.90 -21.24
N PHE A 596 -1.88 -17.91 -20.14
CA PHE A 596 -0.42 -17.90 -20.19
C PHE A 596 0.24 -18.75 -19.10
N SER A 597 1.38 -19.38 -19.43
CA SER A 597 2.19 -20.13 -18.47
C SER A 597 3.66 -20.17 -18.89
N PHE A 598 4.57 -19.80 -17.99
CA PHE A 598 6.02 -19.98 -18.16
C PHE A 598 6.46 -21.45 -18.19
N TYR A 599 5.61 -22.38 -17.75
CA TYR A 599 5.87 -23.82 -17.90
C TYR A 599 5.70 -24.25 -19.35
N LYS A 600 4.71 -23.71 -20.08
CA LYS A 600 4.45 -24.03 -21.49
C LYS A 600 5.26 -23.15 -22.45
N ASN A 601 5.34 -21.85 -22.19
CA ASN A 601 5.98 -20.93 -23.12
C ASN A 601 7.50 -20.90 -22.90
N LYS A 602 8.24 -21.48 -23.84
CA LYS A 602 9.71 -21.54 -23.84
C LYS A 602 10.37 -20.59 -24.85
N SER A 603 9.60 -19.66 -25.41
CA SER A 603 10.11 -18.66 -26.36
C SER A 603 11.24 -17.82 -25.75
N LYS A 604 12.11 -17.27 -26.62
CA LYS A 604 13.16 -16.33 -26.21
C LYS A 604 12.56 -15.14 -25.45
N LYS A 605 11.46 -14.57 -25.96
CA LYS A 605 10.74 -13.46 -25.34
C LYS A 605 10.25 -13.78 -23.92
N ALA A 606 9.71 -14.99 -23.69
CA ALA A 606 9.29 -15.40 -22.35
C ALA A 606 10.45 -15.57 -21.36
N LYS A 607 11.60 -16.07 -21.82
CA LYS A 607 12.81 -16.19 -21.00
C LYS A 607 13.38 -14.81 -20.62
N GLU A 608 13.49 -13.92 -21.59
CA GLU A 608 13.97 -12.54 -21.39
C GLU A 608 13.03 -11.74 -20.50
N PHE A 609 11.72 -11.87 -20.71
CA PHE A 609 10.70 -11.33 -19.82
C PHE A 609 10.93 -11.83 -18.38
N GLY A 610 11.08 -13.14 -18.22
CA GLY A 610 11.26 -13.74 -16.90
C GLY A 610 12.51 -13.25 -16.18
N PHE A 611 13.64 -13.12 -16.89
CA PHE A 611 14.87 -12.55 -16.34
C PHE A 611 14.68 -11.10 -15.87
N ARG A 612 14.03 -10.26 -16.68
CA ARG A 612 13.75 -8.87 -16.30
C ARG A 612 12.80 -8.78 -15.11
N TYR A 613 11.78 -9.64 -15.05
CA TYR A 613 10.85 -9.71 -13.93
C TYR A 613 11.57 -10.03 -12.62
N ILE A 614 12.34 -11.13 -12.60
CA ILE A 614 13.14 -11.55 -11.44
C ILE A 614 14.08 -10.42 -11.00
N LYS A 615 14.81 -9.81 -11.94
CA LYS A 615 15.76 -8.74 -11.64
C LYS A 615 15.09 -7.49 -11.07
N LYS A 616 13.94 -7.08 -11.62
CA LYS A 616 13.25 -5.83 -11.22
C LYS A 616 12.56 -5.96 -9.86
N TYR A 617 11.93 -7.10 -9.60
CA TYR A 617 11.11 -7.33 -8.40
C TYR A 617 11.80 -8.18 -7.33
N ALA A 618 13.03 -8.65 -7.60
CA ALA A 618 13.83 -9.50 -6.73
C ALA A 618 13.08 -10.76 -6.25
N GLU A 619 12.28 -11.35 -7.13
CA GLU A 619 11.61 -12.64 -6.88
C GLU A 619 12.60 -13.80 -7.02
N ASN A 620 12.38 -14.90 -6.30
CA ASN A 620 13.29 -16.04 -6.37
C ASN A 620 13.18 -16.80 -7.69
N SER A 621 11.96 -16.89 -8.23
CA SER A 621 11.68 -17.61 -9.46
C SER A 621 10.58 -16.93 -10.27
N ILE A 622 10.64 -17.11 -11.60
CA ILE A 622 9.57 -16.66 -12.49
C ILE A 622 8.24 -17.39 -12.24
N PHE A 623 8.31 -18.57 -11.61
CA PHE A 623 7.14 -19.36 -11.25
C PHE A 623 6.45 -18.87 -9.97
N ASP A 624 7.04 -17.89 -9.26
CA ASP A 624 6.47 -17.28 -8.07
C ASP A 624 5.50 -16.12 -8.41
N ILE A 625 5.31 -15.82 -9.70
CA ILE A 625 4.32 -14.86 -10.15
C ILE A 625 2.92 -15.32 -9.73
N LEU A 626 2.27 -14.50 -8.90
CA LEU A 626 0.94 -14.77 -8.33
C LEU A 626 -0.15 -14.91 -9.40
N SER A 627 -0.07 -14.15 -10.49
CA SER A 627 -0.99 -14.27 -11.63
C SER A 627 -0.24 -14.14 -12.96
N PRO A 628 0.26 -15.27 -13.52
CA PRO A 628 1.03 -15.26 -14.77
C PRO A 628 0.23 -14.70 -15.96
N SER A 629 -1.06 -15.03 -16.06
CA SER A 629 -1.92 -14.48 -17.11
C SER A 629 -2.12 -12.97 -16.96
N SER A 630 -2.37 -12.44 -15.75
CA SER A 630 -2.47 -10.98 -15.56
C SER A 630 -1.23 -10.26 -16.06
N VAL A 631 -0.05 -10.74 -15.64
CA VAL A 631 1.22 -10.10 -16.01
C VAL A 631 1.40 -10.12 -17.53
N ALA A 632 1.15 -11.25 -18.18
CA ALA A 632 1.33 -11.38 -19.62
C ALA A 632 0.31 -10.58 -20.42
N GLN A 633 -0.96 -10.56 -20.00
CA GLN A 633 -2.03 -9.81 -20.65
C GLN A 633 -1.81 -8.30 -20.56
N ALA A 634 -1.39 -7.80 -19.40
CA ALA A 634 -1.06 -6.40 -19.22
C ALA A 634 0.18 -5.99 -20.05
N TYR A 635 1.21 -6.85 -20.07
CA TYR A 635 2.40 -6.63 -20.89
C TYR A 635 2.04 -6.58 -22.38
N ASP A 636 1.31 -7.57 -22.90
CA ASP A 636 0.92 -7.60 -24.32
C ASP A 636 -0.03 -6.46 -24.69
N SER A 637 -1.00 -6.12 -23.83
CA SER A 637 -1.86 -4.94 -24.02
C SER A 637 -1.02 -3.68 -24.22
N THR A 638 -0.05 -3.46 -23.32
CA THR A 638 0.84 -2.29 -23.36
C THR A 638 1.68 -2.26 -24.63
N MET A 639 2.17 -3.43 -25.07
CA MET A 639 3.00 -3.50 -26.28
C MET A 639 2.19 -3.36 -27.57
N LEU A 640 0.95 -3.84 -27.62
CA LEU A 640 0.05 -3.62 -28.76
C LEU A 640 -0.30 -2.13 -28.89
N ILE A 641 -0.56 -1.45 -27.78
CA ILE A 641 -0.73 0.01 -27.74
C ILE A 641 0.52 0.70 -28.29
N ALA A 642 1.71 0.33 -27.80
CA ALA A 642 2.98 0.90 -28.23
C ALA A 642 3.23 0.71 -29.73
N GLN A 643 2.87 -0.46 -30.28
CA GLN A 643 2.95 -0.72 -31.71
C GLN A 643 1.98 0.17 -32.50
N ALA A 644 0.73 0.29 -32.05
CA ALA A 644 -0.26 1.15 -32.71
C ALA A 644 0.13 2.63 -32.70
N ILE A 645 0.70 3.14 -31.60
CA ILE A 645 1.24 4.51 -31.54
C ILE A 645 2.35 4.73 -32.58
N LYS A 646 3.24 3.74 -32.74
CA LYS A 646 4.32 3.80 -33.75
C LYS A 646 3.74 3.77 -35.16
N ASP A 647 2.78 2.89 -35.43
CA ASP A 647 2.15 2.74 -36.74
C ASP A 647 1.33 3.98 -37.12
N ALA A 648 0.62 4.60 -36.17
CA ALA A 648 -0.08 5.87 -36.36
C ALA A 648 0.86 7.08 -36.44
N ASN A 649 2.11 6.95 -35.97
CA ASN A 649 3.04 8.05 -35.77
C ASN A 649 2.38 9.25 -35.04
N SER A 650 1.57 8.95 -34.02
CA SER A 650 0.75 9.94 -33.33
C SER A 650 0.39 9.49 -31.91
N PHE A 651 0.18 10.48 -31.03
CA PHE A 651 -0.42 10.29 -29.69
C PHE A 651 -1.91 10.63 -29.63
N ASP A 652 -2.49 11.01 -30.76
CA ASP A 652 -3.93 11.24 -30.89
C ASP A 652 -4.72 9.94 -30.74
N GLY A 653 -5.75 9.95 -29.89
CA GLY A 653 -6.45 8.73 -29.49
C GLY A 653 -7.26 8.09 -30.62
N GLU A 654 -7.83 8.89 -31.53
CA GLU A 654 -8.55 8.40 -32.70
C GLU A 654 -7.61 7.69 -33.68
N LYS A 655 -6.44 8.31 -33.95
CA LYS A 655 -5.40 7.67 -34.76
C LYS A 655 -4.84 6.39 -34.13
N ILE A 656 -4.68 6.35 -32.81
CA ILE A 656 -4.25 5.13 -32.11
C ILE A 656 -5.31 4.03 -32.25
N LYS A 657 -6.59 4.36 -32.07
CA LYS A 657 -7.71 3.41 -32.27
C LYS A 657 -7.69 2.85 -33.68
N ASP A 658 -7.58 3.70 -34.70
CA ASP A 658 -7.53 3.27 -36.10
C ASP A 658 -6.31 2.39 -36.39
N ALA A 659 -5.15 2.71 -35.81
CA ALA A 659 -3.95 1.88 -35.95
C ALA A 659 -4.12 0.51 -35.27
N LEU A 660 -4.82 0.44 -34.12
CA LEU A 660 -5.14 -0.83 -33.47
C LEU A 660 -6.04 -1.70 -34.35
N GLU A 661 -7.12 -1.12 -34.91
CA GLU A 661 -8.06 -1.81 -35.82
C GLU A 661 -7.41 -2.30 -37.12
N ASN A 662 -6.29 -1.69 -37.52
CA ASN A 662 -5.53 -2.04 -38.73
C ASN A 662 -4.20 -2.76 -38.44
N LEU A 663 -3.94 -3.12 -37.18
CA LEU A 663 -2.68 -3.72 -36.75
C LEU A 663 -2.46 -5.06 -37.47
N LYS A 664 -1.38 -5.19 -38.26
CA LYS A 664 -1.15 -6.37 -39.10
C LYS A 664 -0.75 -7.59 -38.30
N GLU A 665 0.35 -7.49 -37.55
CA GLU A 665 0.83 -8.56 -36.68
C GLU A 665 1.70 -7.99 -35.56
N TYR A 666 1.76 -8.72 -34.44
CA TYR A 666 2.67 -8.41 -33.34
C TYR A 666 3.10 -9.69 -32.63
N ASN A 667 4.40 -9.87 -32.40
CA ASN A 667 4.93 -11.02 -31.67
C ASN A 667 4.87 -10.75 -30.16
N GLY A 668 3.76 -11.13 -29.53
CA GLY A 668 3.52 -10.97 -28.10
C GLY A 668 4.21 -12.02 -27.23
N LEU A 669 4.06 -11.84 -25.92
CA LEU A 669 4.44 -12.81 -24.91
C LEU A 669 3.47 -14.00 -24.88
N ILE A 670 2.16 -13.75 -25.01
CA ILE A 670 1.12 -14.80 -25.00
C ILE A 670 1.17 -15.60 -26.30
N LYS A 671 1.09 -14.91 -27.44
CA LYS A 671 1.05 -15.49 -28.79
C LYS A 671 1.61 -14.53 -29.83
N LYS A 672 1.75 -15.01 -31.06
CA LYS A 672 1.81 -14.13 -32.24
C LYS A 672 0.40 -13.67 -32.57
N TYR A 673 0.15 -12.37 -32.47
CA TYR A 673 -1.10 -11.74 -32.88
C TYR A 673 -1.05 -11.49 -34.39
N ILE A 674 -2.10 -11.86 -35.11
CA ILE A 674 -2.28 -11.61 -36.55
C ILE A 674 -3.65 -10.97 -36.70
N LYS A 675 -3.70 -9.69 -37.10
CA LYS A 675 -4.91 -8.86 -37.10
C LYS A 675 -5.76 -9.03 -35.83
N PRO A 676 -5.18 -8.72 -34.65
CA PRO A 676 -5.85 -8.98 -33.36
C PRO A 676 -7.13 -8.18 -33.15
N PHE A 677 -7.32 -7.10 -33.91
CA PHE A 677 -8.49 -6.25 -33.85
C PHE A 677 -8.97 -5.91 -35.26
N SER A 678 -10.24 -5.53 -35.36
CA SER A 678 -10.89 -5.00 -36.55
C SER A 678 -11.98 -4.02 -36.12
N LYS A 679 -12.54 -3.22 -37.04
CA LYS A 679 -13.65 -2.28 -36.74
C LYS A 679 -14.84 -2.90 -36.00
N THR A 680 -15.06 -4.20 -36.12
CA THR A 680 -16.20 -4.91 -35.53
C THR A 680 -15.82 -5.91 -34.45
N ASP A 681 -14.52 -6.12 -34.20
CA ASP A 681 -14.04 -7.11 -33.23
C ASP A 681 -12.78 -6.61 -32.52
N HIS A 682 -12.95 -6.29 -31.23
CA HIS A 682 -11.90 -5.73 -30.37
C HIS A 682 -11.38 -6.78 -29.34
N GLU A 683 -11.52 -8.07 -29.67
CA GLU A 683 -11.08 -9.22 -28.86
C GLU A 683 -9.78 -9.84 -29.40
N ALA A 684 -8.65 -9.63 -28.71
CA ALA A 684 -7.35 -10.12 -29.20
C ALA A 684 -7.11 -11.62 -28.96
N LEU A 685 -7.77 -12.23 -27.97
CA LEU A 685 -7.59 -13.64 -27.62
C LEU A 685 -8.75 -14.48 -28.17
N GLU A 686 -8.41 -15.69 -28.57
CA GLU A 686 -9.33 -16.64 -29.20
C GLU A 686 -9.51 -17.88 -28.32
N LYS A 687 -10.51 -18.70 -28.64
CA LYS A 687 -10.85 -19.92 -27.88
C LYS A 687 -9.66 -20.86 -27.61
N ASP A 688 -8.67 -20.92 -28.50
CA ASP A 688 -7.56 -21.87 -28.44
C ASP A 688 -6.35 -21.35 -27.64
N ASP A 689 -6.40 -20.08 -27.19
CA ASP A 689 -5.36 -19.48 -26.35
C ASP A 689 -5.47 -19.90 -24.88
N PHE A 690 -6.60 -20.51 -24.50
CA PHE A 690 -6.87 -20.89 -23.12
C PHE A 690 -6.51 -22.36 -22.84
N PHE A 691 -6.12 -22.65 -21.60
CA PHE A 691 -5.88 -24.00 -21.09
C PHE A 691 -6.30 -24.10 -19.63
N PHE A 692 -6.60 -25.32 -19.16
CA PHE A 692 -6.79 -25.56 -17.73
C PHE A 692 -5.45 -25.58 -17.00
N ALA A 693 -5.45 -25.13 -15.76
CA ALA A 693 -4.34 -25.16 -14.84
C ALA A 693 -4.82 -25.58 -13.45
N LYS A 694 -3.87 -25.98 -12.59
CA LYS A 694 -4.07 -26.27 -11.18
C LYS A 694 -2.93 -25.69 -10.34
N TYR A 695 -3.10 -25.66 -9.03
CA TYR A 695 -1.98 -25.43 -8.12
C TYR A 695 -1.18 -26.72 -7.91
N ASN A 696 0.15 -26.62 -7.81
CA ASN A 696 0.98 -27.70 -7.29
C ASN A 696 1.08 -27.63 -5.74
N GLU A 697 1.86 -28.50 -5.12
CA GLU A 697 2.03 -28.56 -3.65
C GLU A 697 2.71 -27.32 -3.03
N GLU A 698 3.36 -26.52 -3.87
CA GLU A 698 4.00 -25.25 -3.52
C GLU A 698 3.12 -24.04 -3.87
N GLY A 699 1.87 -24.25 -4.30
CA GLY A 699 0.95 -23.17 -4.69
C GLY A 699 1.24 -22.52 -6.04
N LYS A 700 2.16 -23.08 -6.84
CA LYS A 700 2.49 -22.58 -8.18
C LYS A 700 1.43 -23.02 -9.18
N VAL A 701 1.07 -22.13 -10.09
CA VAL A 701 0.11 -22.41 -11.16
C VAL A 701 0.77 -23.23 -12.27
N ILE A 702 0.35 -24.48 -12.43
CA ILE A 702 0.84 -25.40 -13.45
C ILE A 702 -0.25 -25.75 -14.47
N PRO A 703 0.07 -25.80 -15.77
CA PRO A 703 -0.89 -26.15 -16.81
C PRO A 703 -1.25 -27.64 -16.79
N ILE A 704 -2.51 -27.96 -17.09
CA ILE A 704 -3.05 -29.31 -17.26
C ILE A 704 -3.70 -29.45 -18.65
N GLY A 705 -3.00 -30.10 -19.58
CA GLY A 705 -3.50 -30.38 -20.93
C GLY A 705 -3.82 -29.17 -21.82
N LYS A 706 -4.39 -29.41 -23.01
CA LYS A 706 -5.07 -28.41 -23.84
C LYS A 706 -6.58 -28.53 -23.58
N LEU A 707 -7.32 -27.42 -23.73
CA LEU A 707 -8.79 -27.47 -23.81
C LEU A 707 -9.16 -28.28 -25.06
N LYS A 708 -9.64 -29.52 -24.89
CA LYS A 708 -10.23 -30.31 -25.97
C LYS A 708 -11.66 -29.87 -26.20
#